data_AF-A0A0F4GIT8-F1
#
_entry.id   AF-A0A0F4GIT8-F1
#
_cell.length_a   1.000
_cell.length_b   1.000
_cell.length_c   1.000
_cell.angle_alpha   90.00
_cell.angle_beta   90.00
_cell.angle_gamma   90.00
#
_symmetry.space_group_name_H-M   'P 1'
#
loop_
_entity.id
_entity.type
_entity.pdbx_description
1 polymer ?
#
loop_
_entity_poly.entity_id
_entity_poly.type
_entity_poly.pdbx_seq_one_letter_code
_entity_poly.pdbx_strand_id
1 'polypeptide(L)'
;MPVRVLIVGAGAIGAFYGARLSTVSNIAVSALCRSNFKVVQANGFKVTSPKYDEQIFKPEHVFSSPENARKAGVKWDYLLVATKALPDVNDDSALLEGLVSPGTSIVLVQNGLGVEEPYRKRFPKAPILSAVTVASAAQPSHGVIQHNRWTRISIGPYLPHLDQGGSGSKAEDKAADESNSKLVKLLQDGGIKDAELYDHAGLQFVRWHKIAINAAMNPSSVLSGGAGNQEMSLDPEMSIMLTGIMNEVLETAPKVLGKPLPAKLATAEAILNSTKKNSSGSRPSMWGDWEKGAKMELEVILGNPIRLAREKGLEMPRLQTMYALLKKAQELRDKQKETATTPPPNTEKLASYDNPNVRREPDSHLPQKRKEGPDTTSMPSLGFLKKKRTKDSTGSNEVASPTSPTIGSPISQTLSRQSNLFSEQNQQSQQQPPQTSGQDSVQQNTSASQSSNAKADDPMNISPQPSAVQQQPVQQQQQQYNGSQHDSAHEQNGHNPNQQNVPLLNVSKTAPTVNPLRETKGKYTLNDFQISRTLGTGSFGRVHLVQSKHNSRFYAVKVLKKAQVYKMKQVEHTNDERKMLQRCRNPFLITLWGTWQDSKNLYMVMDFIEGGELFSLLRKSQRFPNPVAKFYAAEVTIALDYLHSMNIIYRDLKPENLLLDRHGHIKITDFGFAKEVPDITWTLCGTPDYLAPEVVSSKGYNKSVDWWSLGILIFEMLAGFTPFWDSGSPLKIYENILKGRVKYPPYIHPDAQDLLSKLITADLTKRLGNLHGGSQDVMNHAWFAEVTWDRLAKKDIDAPYVPPVRGGAGDASLFDKYPEETEAYGATGDDPHRTLFPDF
;
A
#
# COMPACT_ATOMS: atom_id res chain seq x y z
N MET A 1 -9.45 38.08 36.11
CA MET A 1 -10.06 37.58 34.86
C MET A 1 -10.27 36.07 34.99
N PRO A 2 -11.26 35.47 34.31
CA PRO A 2 -11.43 34.03 34.29
C PRO A 2 -10.30 33.33 33.53
N VAL A 3 -10.01 32.09 33.91
CA VAL A 3 -9.14 31.19 33.14
C VAL A 3 -9.88 30.80 31.87
N ARG A 4 -9.31 31.07 30.70
CA ARG A 4 -9.95 30.84 29.40
C ARG A 4 -9.46 29.58 28.71
N VAL A 5 -10.39 28.66 28.45
CA VAL A 5 -10.13 27.37 27.80
C VAL A 5 -10.86 27.30 26.47
N LEU A 6 -10.16 27.03 25.36
CA LEU A 6 -10.80 26.72 24.07
C LEU A 6 -10.67 25.23 23.77
N ILE A 7 -11.82 24.55 23.63
CA ILE A 7 -11.89 23.16 23.19
C ILE A 7 -11.72 23.11 21.67
N VAL A 8 -10.64 22.51 21.20
CA VAL A 8 -10.36 22.27 19.78
C VAL A 8 -10.69 20.82 19.45
N GLY A 9 -11.82 20.60 18.75
CA GLY A 9 -12.36 19.27 18.50
C GLY A 9 -13.43 18.86 19.52
N ALA A 10 -14.53 19.62 19.60
CA ALA A 10 -15.63 19.36 20.53
C ALA A 10 -16.55 18.19 20.07
N GLY A 11 -15.96 16.99 19.98
CA GLY A 11 -16.66 15.71 20.02
C GLY A 11 -16.81 15.19 21.45
N ALA A 12 -17.15 13.90 21.62
CA ALA A 12 -17.49 13.28 22.91
C ALA A 12 -16.50 13.59 24.06
N ILE A 13 -15.20 13.36 23.83
CA ILE A 13 -14.15 13.54 24.83
C ILE A 13 -13.93 15.03 25.15
N GLY A 14 -13.73 15.87 24.14
CA GLY A 14 -13.50 17.31 24.32
C GLY A 14 -14.66 18.03 24.99
N ALA A 15 -15.90 17.73 24.58
CA ALA A 15 -17.10 18.29 25.18
C ALA A 15 -17.35 17.79 26.61
N PHE A 16 -17.03 16.52 26.91
CA PHE A 16 -17.09 15.99 28.29
C PHE A 16 -16.11 16.72 29.23
N TYR A 17 -14.83 16.79 28.88
CA TYR A 17 -13.83 17.48 29.72
C TYR A 17 -14.12 18.98 29.81
N GLY A 18 -14.55 19.61 28.71
CA GLY A 18 -15.03 20.99 28.71
C GLY A 18 -16.18 21.24 29.68
N ALA A 19 -17.19 20.36 29.67
CA ALA A 19 -18.33 20.42 30.58
C ALA A 19 -17.98 20.12 32.05
N ARG A 20 -16.82 19.50 32.33
CA ARG A 20 -16.31 19.36 33.71
C ARG A 20 -15.48 20.57 34.15
N LEU A 21 -14.76 21.21 33.23
CA LEU A 21 -14.09 22.49 33.51
C LEU A 21 -15.10 23.63 33.70
N SER A 22 -16.24 23.63 33.00
CA SER A 22 -17.26 24.66 33.14
C SER A 22 -18.03 24.65 34.47
N THR A 23 -17.87 23.62 35.33
CA THR A 23 -18.45 23.63 36.69
C THR A 23 -17.54 24.33 37.71
N VAL A 24 -16.34 24.74 37.33
CA VAL A 24 -15.37 25.38 38.23
C VAL A 24 -15.54 26.90 38.18
N SER A 25 -15.56 27.54 39.35
CA SER A 25 -15.69 28.99 39.45
C SER A 25 -14.52 29.72 38.77
N ASN A 26 -14.83 30.84 38.10
CA ASN A 26 -13.86 31.66 37.38
C ASN A 26 -13.08 30.91 36.26
N ILE A 27 -13.65 29.85 35.68
CA ILE A 27 -13.27 29.35 34.34
C ILE A 27 -14.31 29.81 33.32
N ALA A 28 -13.86 30.23 32.14
CA ALA A 28 -14.69 30.41 30.96
C ALA A 28 -14.24 29.42 29.86
N VAL A 29 -15.16 28.55 29.42
CA VAL A 29 -14.86 27.49 28.45
C VAL A 29 -15.58 27.80 27.14
N SER A 30 -14.83 27.88 26.05
CA SER A 30 -15.31 28.07 24.68
C SER A 30 -15.09 26.81 23.83
N ALA A 31 -15.79 26.68 22.71
CA ALA A 31 -15.73 25.49 21.85
C ALA A 31 -15.58 25.82 20.36
N LEU A 32 -14.59 25.20 19.71
CA LEU A 32 -14.45 25.16 18.26
C LEU A 32 -15.14 23.89 17.71
N CYS A 33 -16.25 24.11 16.99
CA CYS A 33 -17.14 23.09 16.48
C CYS A 33 -17.16 23.09 14.95
N ARG A 34 -16.87 21.96 14.30
CA ARG A 34 -17.17 21.76 12.87
C ARG A 34 -18.64 21.33 12.69
N SER A 35 -18.93 20.03 12.68
CA SER A 35 -20.31 19.50 12.50
C SER A 35 -21.29 19.93 13.60
N ASN A 36 -20.84 19.97 14.85
CA ASN A 36 -21.68 20.30 16.01
C ASN A 36 -22.13 21.78 16.11
N PHE A 37 -21.62 22.68 15.25
CA PHE A 37 -21.72 24.14 15.42
C PHE A 37 -23.14 24.65 15.70
N LYS A 38 -24.09 24.43 14.77
CA LYS A 38 -25.46 25.00 14.86
C LYS A 38 -26.20 24.57 16.13
N VAL A 39 -26.09 23.30 16.51
CA VAL A 39 -26.80 22.76 17.68
C VAL A 39 -26.19 23.29 18.98
N VAL A 40 -24.86 23.30 19.06
CA VAL A 40 -24.14 23.78 20.25
C VAL A 40 -24.28 25.30 20.43
N GLN A 41 -24.33 26.07 19.34
CA GLN A 41 -24.56 27.51 19.40
C GLN A 41 -25.95 27.86 19.96
N ALA A 42 -26.99 27.11 19.61
CA ALA A 42 -28.35 27.33 20.13
C ALA A 42 -28.54 26.79 21.55
N ASN A 43 -28.10 25.55 21.80
CA ASN A 43 -28.52 24.76 22.97
C ASN A 43 -27.39 24.47 23.96
N GLY A 44 -26.13 24.60 23.56
CA GLY A 44 -24.98 24.06 24.29
C GLY A 44 -24.79 22.54 24.08
N PHE A 45 -24.01 21.92 24.95
CA PHE A 45 -23.87 20.47 25.06
C PHE A 45 -24.75 19.93 26.19
N LYS A 46 -25.69 19.05 25.89
CA LYS A 46 -26.33 18.21 26.93
C LYS A 46 -25.38 17.06 27.25
N VAL A 47 -24.95 16.96 28.51
CA VAL A 47 -24.01 15.93 28.99
C VAL A 47 -24.69 15.08 30.05
N THR A 48 -24.83 13.79 29.78
CA THR A 48 -25.37 12.78 30.71
C THR A 48 -24.26 11.90 31.28
N SER A 49 -24.42 11.42 32.52
CA SER A 49 -23.44 10.58 33.20
C SER A 49 -24.09 9.84 34.39
N PRO A 50 -23.63 8.62 34.75
CA PRO A 50 -24.01 7.96 35.99
C PRO A 50 -23.02 8.24 37.16
N LYS A 51 -21.96 9.02 36.92
CA LYS A 51 -20.95 9.46 37.92
C LYS A 51 -21.06 10.96 38.26
N TYR A 52 -21.81 11.72 37.46
CA TYR A 52 -21.90 13.17 37.51
C TYR A 52 -23.34 13.56 37.11
N ASP A 53 -23.85 14.68 37.63
CA ASP A 53 -25.21 15.14 37.32
C ASP A 53 -25.39 15.46 35.83
N GLU A 54 -26.63 15.30 35.32
CA GLU A 54 -26.97 15.75 33.97
C GLU A 54 -26.90 17.29 33.91
N GLN A 55 -26.18 17.81 32.92
CA GLN A 55 -25.98 19.25 32.77
C GLN A 55 -26.04 19.71 31.31
N ILE A 56 -26.44 20.96 31.11
CA ILE A 56 -26.40 21.65 29.82
C ILE A 56 -25.24 22.65 29.86
N PHE A 57 -24.07 22.24 29.37
CA PHE A 57 -22.90 23.10 29.26
C PHE A 57 -23.05 24.03 28.04
N LYS A 58 -23.28 25.32 28.29
CA LYS A 58 -23.23 26.36 27.24
C LYS A 58 -21.83 27.01 27.23
N PRO A 59 -21.06 26.92 26.13
CA PRO A 59 -19.75 27.57 26.04
C PRO A 59 -19.86 29.10 26.02
N GLU A 60 -18.84 29.82 26.55
CA GLU A 60 -18.72 31.29 26.51
C GLU A 60 -18.79 31.79 25.04
N HIS A 61 -18.04 31.13 24.17
CA HIS A 61 -18.11 31.31 22.72
C HIS A 61 -18.16 29.96 22.01
N VAL A 62 -18.93 29.90 20.93
CA VAL A 62 -19.00 28.76 20.00
C VAL A 62 -18.51 29.25 18.65
N PHE A 63 -17.42 28.65 18.14
CA PHE A 63 -16.80 29.04 16.87
C PHE A 63 -16.99 27.95 15.81
N SER A 64 -17.24 28.38 14.58
CA SER A 64 -17.40 27.49 13.41
C SER A 64 -16.08 27.18 12.69
N SER A 65 -15.06 28.02 12.86
CA SER A 65 -13.73 27.84 12.27
C SER A 65 -12.64 28.53 13.12
N PRO A 66 -11.35 28.14 12.98
CA PRO A 66 -10.23 28.82 13.66
C PRO A 66 -10.18 30.33 13.34
N GLU A 67 -10.51 30.73 12.12
CA GLU A 67 -10.50 32.13 11.68
C GLU A 67 -11.50 32.97 12.46
N ASN A 68 -12.67 32.41 12.80
CA ASN A 68 -13.66 33.08 13.62
C ASN A 68 -13.24 33.13 15.10
N ALA A 69 -12.53 32.13 15.60
CA ALA A 69 -11.91 32.18 16.93
C ALA A 69 -10.78 33.24 17.03
N ARG A 70 -9.95 33.36 15.97
CA ARG A 70 -8.91 34.42 15.86
C ARG A 70 -9.54 35.82 15.86
N LYS A 71 -10.57 36.02 15.03
CA LYS A 71 -11.29 37.31 14.89
C LYS A 71 -11.96 37.79 16.18
N ALA A 72 -12.26 36.90 17.12
CA ALA A 72 -12.81 37.27 18.43
C ALA A 72 -11.78 37.95 19.35
N GLY A 73 -10.48 37.92 19.03
CA GLY A 73 -9.43 38.59 19.81
C GLY A 73 -9.19 38.02 21.22
N VAL A 74 -9.80 36.88 21.53
CA VAL A 74 -9.74 36.26 22.86
C VAL A 74 -8.37 35.61 23.08
N LYS A 75 -7.71 35.98 24.18
CA LYS A 75 -6.52 35.28 24.69
C LYS A 75 -6.95 34.06 25.51
N TRP A 76 -6.24 32.95 25.32
CA TRP A 76 -6.53 31.66 25.96
C TRP A 76 -5.42 31.28 26.93
N ASP A 77 -5.77 30.86 28.15
CA ASP A 77 -4.84 30.16 29.06
C ASP A 77 -4.53 28.77 28.50
N TYR A 78 -5.55 28.06 28.02
CA TYR A 78 -5.45 26.68 27.53
C TYR A 78 -6.15 26.46 26.19
N LEU A 79 -5.45 25.79 25.27
CA LEU A 79 -6.03 25.22 24.05
C LEU A 79 -6.14 23.70 24.22
N LEU A 80 -7.34 23.20 24.53
CA LEU A 80 -7.60 21.78 24.80
C LEU A 80 -7.94 21.06 23.49
N VAL A 81 -6.95 20.41 22.90
CA VAL A 81 -7.08 19.60 21.69
C VAL A 81 -7.61 18.22 22.05
N ALA A 82 -8.78 17.89 21.51
CA ALA A 82 -9.44 16.59 21.61
C ALA A 82 -9.93 16.08 20.24
N THR A 83 -9.30 16.56 19.16
CA THR A 83 -9.42 15.98 17.82
C THR A 83 -8.79 14.58 17.77
N LYS A 84 -9.20 13.77 16.80
CA LYS A 84 -8.59 12.47 16.51
C LYS A 84 -7.24 12.68 15.82
N ALA A 85 -6.18 12.01 16.29
CA ALA A 85 -4.84 12.20 15.76
C ALA A 85 -4.62 11.41 14.46
N LEU A 86 -4.87 12.07 13.32
CA LEU A 86 -4.72 11.52 11.96
C LEU A 86 -3.64 12.29 11.16
N PRO A 87 -2.34 12.06 11.42
CA PRO A 87 -1.24 12.79 10.77
C PRO A 87 -1.10 12.47 9.27
N ASP A 88 -1.77 11.42 8.77
CA ASP A 88 -1.92 11.08 7.36
C ASP A 88 -3.10 11.80 6.67
N VAL A 89 -3.74 12.77 7.34
CA VAL A 89 -4.94 13.48 6.86
C VAL A 89 -4.90 14.98 7.14
N ASN A 90 -4.62 15.39 8.38
CA ASN A 90 -4.63 16.80 8.79
C ASN A 90 -3.43 17.09 9.69
N ASP A 91 -2.85 18.28 9.52
CA ASP A 91 -2.02 18.88 10.57
C ASP A 91 -2.91 19.70 11.51
N ASP A 92 -3.38 19.07 12.57
CA ASP A 92 -4.20 19.73 13.60
C ASP A 92 -3.42 20.82 14.37
N SER A 93 -2.08 20.86 14.32
CA SER A 93 -1.30 21.95 14.93
C SER A 93 -1.50 23.28 14.20
N ALA A 94 -1.74 23.26 12.89
CA ALA A 94 -2.06 24.45 12.10
C ALA A 94 -3.39 25.11 12.53
N LEU A 95 -4.30 24.36 13.15
CA LEU A 95 -5.56 24.91 13.69
C LEU A 95 -5.34 25.89 14.85
N LEU A 96 -4.18 25.82 15.54
CA LEU A 96 -3.87 26.66 16.70
C LEU A 96 -3.09 27.94 16.34
N GLU A 97 -2.67 28.11 15.09
CA GLU A 97 -2.00 29.34 14.63
C GLU A 97 -2.89 30.56 14.88
N GLY A 98 -2.31 31.65 15.37
CA GLY A 98 -3.06 32.86 15.76
C GLY A 98 -3.99 32.70 16.97
N LEU A 99 -4.08 31.51 17.59
CA LEU A 99 -4.79 31.26 18.85
C LEU A 99 -3.82 31.07 20.02
N VAL A 100 -2.61 30.57 19.76
CA VAL A 100 -1.51 30.54 20.73
C VAL A 100 -0.98 31.95 20.96
N SER A 101 -0.91 32.38 22.22
CA SER A 101 -0.34 33.65 22.65
C SER A 101 0.70 33.44 23.78
N PRO A 102 1.52 34.44 24.16
CA PRO A 102 2.43 34.30 25.29
C PRO A 102 1.69 33.93 26.58
N GLY A 103 2.06 32.80 27.19
CA GLY A 103 1.38 32.20 28.34
C GLY A 103 0.28 31.18 28.02
N THR A 104 -0.11 31.02 26.75
CA THR A 104 -1.06 29.98 26.33
C THR A 104 -0.39 28.60 26.35
N SER A 105 -1.01 27.65 27.05
CA SER A 105 -0.60 26.25 27.10
C SER A 105 -1.46 25.37 26.18
N ILE A 106 -0.83 24.43 25.46
CA ILE A 106 -1.50 23.51 24.54
C ILE A 106 -1.70 22.17 25.26
N VAL A 107 -2.93 21.67 25.33
CA VAL A 107 -3.27 20.41 26.00
C VAL A 107 -3.68 19.37 24.98
N LEU A 108 -2.96 18.25 24.89
CA LEU A 108 -3.17 17.22 23.87
C LEU A 108 -3.84 15.99 24.50
N VAL A 109 -5.18 15.94 24.47
CA VAL A 109 -6.00 14.84 25.01
C VAL A 109 -6.15 13.74 23.97
N GLN A 110 -5.01 13.14 23.59
CA GLN A 110 -4.87 12.17 22.52
C GLN A 110 -4.07 10.95 23.03
N ASN A 111 -4.51 9.73 22.71
CA ASN A 111 -3.97 8.49 23.28
C ASN A 111 -2.86 7.81 22.43
N GLY A 112 -2.42 8.45 21.34
CA GLY A 112 -1.35 7.96 20.46
C GLY A 112 0.06 8.26 20.97
N LEU A 113 1.09 7.63 20.40
CA LEU A 113 2.49 8.04 20.58
C LEU A 113 2.90 9.05 19.50
N GLY A 114 3.82 9.96 19.83
CA GLY A 114 4.35 10.96 18.89
C GLY A 114 3.30 11.95 18.39
N VAL A 115 2.30 12.26 19.21
CA VAL A 115 1.24 13.25 18.89
C VAL A 115 1.68 14.67 19.23
N GLU A 116 2.69 14.81 20.08
CA GLU A 116 3.19 16.06 20.64
C GLU A 116 4.14 16.82 19.69
N GLU A 117 4.90 16.10 18.88
CA GLU A 117 5.99 16.65 18.06
C GLU A 117 5.56 17.72 17.03
N PRO A 118 4.44 17.59 16.28
CA PRO A 118 3.99 18.66 15.38
C PRO A 118 3.72 19.98 16.10
N TYR A 119 3.13 19.91 17.30
CA TYR A 119 2.89 21.08 18.14
C TYR A 119 4.19 21.63 18.74
N ARG A 120 5.17 20.78 19.08
CA ARG A 120 6.49 21.23 19.56
C ARG A 120 7.23 21.99 18.48
N LYS A 121 7.25 21.47 17.25
CA LYS A 121 7.85 22.10 16.08
C LYS A 121 7.18 23.42 15.69
N ARG A 122 5.84 23.52 15.76
CA ARG A 122 5.10 24.74 15.38
C ARG A 122 5.06 25.80 16.49
N PHE A 123 5.05 25.42 17.77
CA PHE A 123 4.90 26.32 18.91
C PHE A 123 5.98 26.12 19.98
N PRO A 124 7.29 26.29 19.68
CA PRO A 124 8.38 25.90 20.58
C PRO A 124 8.35 26.58 21.95
N LYS A 125 7.81 27.81 22.05
CA LYS A 125 7.74 28.60 23.29
C LYS A 125 6.46 28.43 24.11
N ALA A 126 5.45 27.69 23.61
CA ALA A 126 4.24 27.40 24.37
C ALA A 126 4.47 26.15 25.24
N PRO A 127 3.98 26.07 26.49
CA PRO A 127 3.94 24.79 27.20
C PRO A 127 3.06 23.78 26.46
N ILE A 128 3.54 22.55 26.31
CA ILE A 128 2.74 21.44 25.79
C ILE A 128 2.49 20.48 26.95
N LEU A 129 1.21 20.28 27.26
CA LEU A 129 0.71 19.37 28.27
C LEU A 129 0.13 18.16 27.55
N SER A 130 0.83 17.04 27.64
CA SER A 130 0.43 15.79 27.01
C SER A 130 -0.50 15.03 27.98
N ALA A 131 -1.64 14.55 27.49
CA ALA A 131 -2.66 13.92 28.32
C ALA A 131 -3.08 12.54 27.78
N VAL A 132 -3.09 11.55 28.67
CA VAL A 132 -3.52 10.18 28.39
C VAL A 132 -4.85 9.93 29.11
N THR A 133 -5.90 9.56 28.38
CA THR A 133 -7.26 9.42 28.93
C THR A 133 -7.79 8.00 28.86
N VAL A 134 -8.38 7.56 29.98
CA VAL A 134 -9.24 6.37 30.07
C VAL A 134 -10.64 6.86 30.46
N ALA A 135 -11.31 7.49 29.49
CA ALA A 135 -12.69 7.94 29.60
C ALA A 135 -13.59 7.17 28.62
N SER A 136 -14.78 6.76 29.08
CA SER A 136 -15.82 6.19 28.21
C SER A 136 -16.92 7.22 27.99
N ALA A 137 -16.82 7.96 26.88
CA ALA A 137 -17.84 8.91 26.44
C ALA A 137 -18.17 8.71 24.95
N ALA A 138 -19.47 8.80 24.63
CA ALA A 138 -20.01 8.74 23.28
C ALA A 138 -20.74 10.05 22.94
N GLN A 139 -20.97 10.27 21.65
CA GLN A 139 -21.83 11.33 21.13
C GLN A 139 -22.96 10.67 20.31
N PRO A 140 -24.10 10.34 20.92
CA PRO A 140 -25.21 9.67 20.22
C PRO A 140 -25.86 10.55 19.14
N SER A 141 -25.85 11.87 19.34
CA SER A 141 -26.36 12.86 18.37
C SER A 141 -25.64 14.20 18.55
N HIS A 142 -25.76 15.10 17.56
CA HIS A 142 -25.11 16.41 17.60
C HIS A 142 -25.51 17.19 18.87
N GLY A 143 -24.52 17.67 19.61
CA GLY A 143 -24.73 18.38 20.89
C GLY A 143 -25.08 17.51 22.10
N VAL A 144 -25.29 16.20 21.95
CA VAL A 144 -25.56 15.28 23.08
C VAL A 144 -24.33 14.42 23.36
N ILE A 145 -23.87 14.41 24.61
CA ILE A 145 -22.71 13.66 25.10
C ILE A 145 -23.17 12.70 26.19
N GLN A 146 -22.78 11.44 26.10
CA GLN A 146 -23.10 10.40 27.08
C GLN A 146 -21.81 9.84 27.66
N HIS A 147 -21.53 10.10 28.93
CA HIS A 147 -20.46 9.45 29.69
C HIS A 147 -21.00 8.19 30.39
N ASN A 148 -20.24 7.08 30.33
CA ASN A 148 -20.77 5.77 30.70
C ASN A 148 -20.33 5.24 32.08
N ARG A 149 -19.08 5.45 32.51
CA ARG A 149 -18.58 4.94 33.81
C ARG A 149 -17.19 5.46 34.17
N TRP A 150 -16.21 5.10 33.35
CA TRP A 150 -14.81 5.28 33.65
C TRP A 150 -14.37 6.68 33.25
N THR A 151 -13.69 7.36 34.17
CA THR A 151 -12.98 8.62 33.93
C THR A 151 -11.67 8.56 34.69
N ARG A 152 -10.54 8.56 33.98
CA ARG A 152 -9.19 8.79 34.52
C ARG A 152 -8.40 9.57 33.47
N ILE A 153 -7.58 10.51 33.90
CA ILE A 153 -6.71 11.26 32.99
C ILE A 153 -5.35 11.50 33.65
N SER A 154 -4.27 11.18 32.95
CA SER A 154 -2.90 11.39 33.41
C SER A 154 -2.27 12.48 32.55
N ILE A 155 -1.73 13.53 33.16
CA ILE A 155 -1.21 14.71 32.44
C ILE A 155 0.20 15.06 32.91
N GLY A 156 1.08 15.29 31.95
CA GLY A 156 2.48 15.67 32.15
C GLY A 156 2.93 16.69 31.10
N PRO A 157 3.95 17.51 31.39
CA PRO A 157 4.56 18.36 30.38
C PRO A 157 5.31 17.50 29.34
N TYR A 158 5.39 17.96 28.09
CA TYR A 158 6.20 17.33 27.05
C TYR A 158 7.53 18.08 26.90
N LEU A 159 8.60 17.48 27.45
CA LEU A 159 9.94 18.07 27.59
C LEU A 159 11.00 17.16 26.92
N PRO A 160 10.95 16.97 25.58
CA PRO A 160 11.74 15.94 24.88
C PRO A 160 13.27 16.16 24.92
N HIS A 161 13.73 17.35 25.31
CA HIS A 161 15.16 17.59 25.58
C HIS A 161 15.69 16.73 26.73
N LEU A 162 14.84 16.41 27.72
CA LEU A 162 15.21 15.57 28.86
C LEU A 162 15.51 14.12 28.45
N ASP A 163 14.91 13.62 27.35
CA ASP A 163 15.15 12.27 26.82
C ASP A 163 16.53 12.15 26.15
N GLN A 164 17.17 13.28 25.82
CA GLN A 164 18.50 13.36 25.22
C GLN A 164 19.58 13.80 26.23
N GLY A 165 19.22 13.95 27.51
CA GLY A 165 20.10 14.50 28.56
C GLY A 165 20.38 16.01 28.42
N GLY A 166 19.64 16.71 27.54
CA GLY A 166 19.79 18.14 27.34
C GLY A 166 19.10 18.96 28.42
N SER A 167 19.74 20.05 28.86
CA SER A 167 19.11 21.03 29.76
C SER A 167 18.24 22.00 28.96
N GLY A 168 16.94 21.96 29.19
CA GLY A 168 16.01 22.99 28.71
C GLY A 168 16.19 24.32 29.43
N SER A 169 15.42 25.33 29.02
CA SER A 169 15.30 26.55 29.81
C SER A 169 14.58 26.22 31.12
N LYS A 170 15.30 26.29 32.25
CA LYS A 170 14.73 26.02 33.59
C LYS A 170 13.48 26.86 33.91
N ALA A 171 13.29 27.99 33.23
CA ALA A 171 12.09 28.82 33.36
C ALA A 171 10.91 28.30 32.50
N GLU A 172 11.18 27.76 31.31
CA GLU A 172 10.15 27.20 30.42
C GLU A 172 9.68 25.83 30.92
N ASP A 173 10.61 24.96 31.36
CA ASP A 173 10.31 23.67 31.98
C ASP A 173 9.43 23.87 33.23
N LYS A 174 9.84 24.79 34.13
CA LYS A 174 9.06 25.16 35.32
C LYS A 174 7.68 25.74 34.97
N ALA A 175 7.58 26.57 33.93
CA ALA A 175 6.28 27.12 33.50
C ALA A 175 5.35 26.02 32.96
N ALA A 176 5.90 24.96 32.34
CA ALA A 176 5.13 23.79 31.94
C ALA A 176 4.66 22.96 33.15
N ASP A 177 5.51 22.74 34.16
CA ASP A 177 5.13 22.07 35.41
C ASP A 177 4.06 22.84 36.20
N GLU A 178 4.18 24.17 36.32
CA GLU A 178 3.19 25.03 36.98
C GLU A 178 1.86 25.03 36.23
N SER A 179 1.88 25.08 34.89
CA SER A 179 0.69 24.98 34.04
C SER A 179 0.03 23.59 34.12
N ASN A 180 0.83 22.51 34.15
CA ASN A 180 0.33 21.15 34.35
C ASN A 180 -0.38 21.01 35.71
N SER A 181 0.28 21.48 36.77
CA SER A 181 -0.26 21.48 38.14
C SER A 181 -1.58 22.24 38.24
N LYS A 182 -1.64 23.43 37.64
CA LYS A 182 -2.87 24.24 37.55
C LYS A 182 -3.95 23.48 36.79
N LEU A 183 -3.67 22.92 35.61
CA LEU A 183 -4.67 22.20 34.80
C LEU A 183 -5.23 20.95 35.51
N VAL A 184 -4.36 20.11 36.09
CA VAL A 184 -4.79 18.92 36.85
C VAL A 184 -5.69 19.32 38.01
N LYS A 185 -5.33 20.38 38.75
CA LYS A 185 -6.16 20.91 39.84
C LYS A 185 -7.53 21.40 39.35
N LEU A 186 -7.60 22.14 38.24
CA LEU A 186 -8.87 22.57 37.65
C LEU A 186 -9.75 21.38 37.22
N LEU A 187 -9.18 20.26 36.76
CA LEU A 187 -9.93 19.05 36.43
C LEU A 187 -10.43 18.31 37.69
N GLN A 188 -9.63 18.27 38.76
CA GLN A 188 -10.03 17.71 40.05
C GLN A 188 -11.18 18.51 40.69
N ASP A 189 -11.09 19.85 40.64
CA ASP A 189 -12.15 20.76 41.11
C ASP A 189 -13.39 20.69 40.20
N GLY A 190 -13.20 20.37 38.91
CA GLY A 190 -14.24 19.91 37.99
C GLY A 190 -14.83 18.52 38.32
N GLY A 191 -14.50 17.92 39.47
CA GLY A 191 -15.00 16.63 39.94
C GLY A 191 -14.29 15.41 39.36
N ILE A 192 -13.27 15.58 38.51
CA ILE A 192 -12.45 14.47 38.00
C ILE A 192 -11.33 14.18 39.01
N LYS A 193 -11.71 13.60 40.16
CA LYS A 193 -10.79 13.21 41.25
C LYS A 193 -9.65 12.31 40.75
N ASP A 194 -9.93 11.50 39.73
CA ASP A 194 -9.01 10.58 39.06
C ASP A 194 -8.15 11.28 37.97
N ALA A 195 -7.94 12.60 38.09
CA ALA A 195 -6.98 13.36 37.30
C ALA A 195 -5.62 13.38 38.03
N GLU A 196 -4.61 12.79 37.40
CA GLU A 196 -3.28 12.55 37.97
C GLU A 196 -2.21 13.39 37.29
N LEU A 197 -1.32 13.97 38.10
CA LEU A 197 -0.13 14.67 37.64
C LEU A 197 1.05 13.70 37.45
N TYR A 198 1.78 13.87 36.36
CA TYR A 198 3.02 13.17 36.03
C TYR A 198 4.09 14.19 35.60
N ASP A 199 5.36 13.81 35.76
CA ASP A 199 6.48 14.40 35.04
C ASP A 199 6.48 13.93 33.56
N HIS A 200 7.34 14.50 32.73
CA HIS A 200 7.52 14.08 31.34
C HIS A 200 7.80 12.57 31.21
N ALA A 201 8.78 12.04 31.95
CA ALA A 201 9.19 10.64 31.78
C ALA A 201 8.14 9.65 32.33
N GLY A 202 7.54 9.95 33.49
CA GLY A 202 6.44 9.17 34.03
C GLY A 202 5.22 9.14 33.11
N LEU A 203 4.90 10.26 32.45
CA LEU A 203 3.82 10.30 31.48
C LEU A 203 4.12 9.46 30.25
N GLN A 204 5.35 9.50 29.71
CA GLN A 204 5.71 8.66 28.55
C GLN A 204 5.49 7.17 28.85
N PHE A 205 5.80 6.69 30.07
CA PHE A 205 5.45 5.32 30.47
C PHE A 205 3.94 5.05 30.50
N VAL A 206 3.12 5.99 30.99
CA VAL A 206 1.65 5.86 30.94
C VAL A 206 1.13 5.85 29.49
N ARG A 207 1.75 6.64 28.59
CA ARG A 207 1.44 6.67 27.16
C ARG A 207 1.78 5.34 26.49
N TRP A 208 2.97 4.78 26.71
CA TRP A 208 3.34 3.44 26.23
C TRP A 208 2.46 2.33 26.81
N HIS A 209 2.07 2.41 28.08
CA HIS A 209 1.13 1.46 28.71
C HIS A 209 -0.25 1.51 28.07
N LYS A 210 -0.77 2.72 27.79
CA LYS A 210 -2.03 2.91 27.07
C LYS A 210 -1.95 2.41 25.63
N ILE A 211 -0.79 2.53 24.97
CA ILE A 211 -0.54 1.94 23.66
C ILE A 211 -0.55 0.42 23.71
N ALA A 212 0.01 -0.24 24.72
CA ALA A 212 -0.05 -1.72 24.83
C ALA A 212 -1.50 -2.22 24.79
N ILE A 213 -2.38 -1.57 25.56
CA ILE A 213 -3.83 -1.87 25.57
C ILE A 213 -4.47 -1.57 24.21
N ASN A 214 -4.23 -0.38 23.66
CA ASN A 214 -4.87 0.07 22.41
C ASN A 214 -4.38 -0.74 21.18
N ALA A 215 -3.10 -1.03 21.07
CA ALA A 215 -2.48 -1.75 19.96
C ALA A 215 -2.86 -3.24 19.95
N ALA A 216 -3.17 -3.83 21.11
CA ALA A 216 -3.78 -5.14 21.18
C ALA A 216 -5.28 -5.09 20.82
N MET A 217 -6.07 -4.29 21.54
CA MET A 217 -7.54 -4.36 21.45
C MET A 217 -8.12 -3.71 20.19
N ASN A 218 -7.66 -2.51 19.82
CA ASN A 218 -8.27 -1.75 18.72
C ASN A 218 -8.06 -2.44 17.35
N PRO A 219 -6.82 -2.84 16.98
CA PRO A 219 -6.56 -3.59 15.76
C PRO A 219 -7.27 -4.94 15.67
N SER A 220 -7.21 -5.75 16.74
CA SER A 220 -7.75 -7.11 16.72
C SER A 220 -9.26 -7.11 16.52
N SER A 221 -10.00 -6.13 17.07
CA SER A 221 -11.44 -5.98 16.84
C SER A 221 -11.80 -5.65 15.39
N VAL A 222 -10.92 -4.96 14.65
CA VAL A 222 -11.13 -4.73 13.21
C VAL A 222 -10.86 -6.00 12.40
N LEU A 223 -9.77 -6.71 12.70
CA LEU A 223 -9.43 -7.96 12.01
C LEU A 223 -10.41 -9.11 12.30
N SER A 224 -11.05 -9.13 13.48
CA SER A 224 -12.04 -10.13 13.89
C SER A 224 -13.50 -9.76 13.53
N GLY A 225 -13.73 -8.72 12.74
CA GLY A 225 -15.08 -8.36 12.28
C GLY A 225 -15.98 -7.69 13.33
N GLY A 226 -15.40 -7.08 14.36
CA GLY A 226 -16.12 -6.26 15.34
C GLY A 226 -16.31 -6.91 16.71
N ALA A 227 -15.52 -7.92 17.05
CA ALA A 227 -15.58 -8.56 18.36
C ALA A 227 -15.27 -7.58 19.50
N GLY A 228 -15.93 -7.77 20.64
CA GLY A 228 -15.78 -6.95 21.84
C GLY A 228 -14.49 -7.22 22.60
N ASN A 229 -14.09 -6.27 23.46
CA ASN A 229 -12.89 -6.40 24.30
C ASN A 229 -12.91 -7.69 25.15
N GLN A 230 -14.04 -8.00 25.78
CA GLN A 230 -14.19 -9.19 26.63
C GLN A 230 -14.19 -10.47 25.80
N GLU A 231 -14.89 -10.47 24.67
CA GLU A 231 -15.03 -11.60 23.73
C GLU A 231 -13.66 -12.08 23.22
N MET A 232 -12.86 -11.17 22.65
CA MET A 232 -11.48 -11.46 22.23
C MET A 232 -10.56 -11.82 23.41
N SER A 233 -10.90 -11.42 24.63
CA SER A 233 -10.13 -11.81 25.82
C SER A 233 -10.50 -13.21 26.31
N LEU A 234 -11.72 -13.70 26.05
CA LEU A 234 -12.19 -15.01 26.52
C LEU A 234 -11.82 -16.15 25.56
N ASP A 235 -11.72 -15.86 24.26
CA ASP A 235 -11.17 -16.80 23.29
C ASP A 235 -9.69 -17.14 23.59
N PRO A 236 -9.27 -18.43 23.57
CA PRO A 236 -7.91 -18.82 23.94
C PRO A 236 -6.81 -18.25 23.04
N GLU A 237 -6.96 -18.33 21.72
CA GLU A 237 -5.94 -17.93 20.76
C GLU A 237 -5.82 -16.41 20.66
N MET A 238 -6.95 -15.71 20.69
CA MET A 238 -6.98 -14.26 20.80
C MET A 238 -6.43 -13.80 22.16
N SER A 239 -6.69 -14.50 23.26
CA SER A 239 -6.08 -14.23 24.57
C SER A 239 -4.55 -14.33 24.51
N ILE A 240 -3.99 -15.32 23.79
CA ILE A 240 -2.54 -15.48 23.58
C ILE A 240 -2.00 -14.34 22.70
N MET A 241 -2.66 -14.05 21.56
CA MET A 241 -2.26 -12.98 20.64
C MET A 241 -2.24 -11.60 21.32
N LEU A 242 -3.32 -11.25 22.03
CA LEU A 242 -3.45 -9.99 22.76
C LEU A 242 -2.35 -9.83 23.82
N THR A 243 -2.05 -10.91 24.57
CA THR A 243 -0.97 -10.91 25.57
C THR A 243 0.40 -10.69 24.90
N GLY A 244 0.66 -11.39 23.79
CA GLY A 244 1.89 -11.23 23.02
C GLY A 244 2.08 -9.83 22.43
N ILE A 245 1.01 -9.19 21.96
CA ILE A 245 1.03 -7.80 21.49
C ILE A 245 1.29 -6.83 22.66
N MET A 246 0.63 -7.01 23.80
CA MET A 246 0.85 -6.15 24.97
C MET A 246 2.29 -6.26 25.49
N ASN A 247 2.83 -7.48 25.63
CA ASN A 247 4.21 -7.69 26.07
C ASN A 247 5.23 -7.09 25.10
N GLU A 248 5.05 -7.25 23.78
CA GLU A 248 5.92 -6.64 22.77
C GLU A 248 6.03 -5.11 22.93
N VAL A 249 4.92 -4.43 23.29
CA VAL A 249 4.93 -2.99 23.61
C VAL A 249 5.56 -2.70 24.96
N LEU A 250 5.18 -3.42 26.02
CA LEU A 250 5.64 -3.17 27.40
C LEU A 250 7.13 -3.48 27.59
N GLU A 251 7.69 -4.44 26.85
CA GLU A 251 9.12 -4.75 26.81
C GLU A 251 9.92 -3.76 25.94
N THR A 252 9.28 -3.10 24.98
CA THR A 252 9.93 -2.11 24.11
C THR A 252 10.00 -0.74 24.77
N ALA A 253 8.94 -0.33 25.47
CA ALA A 253 8.85 0.94 26.19
C ALA A 253 10.09 1.29 27.06
N PRO A 254 10.60 0.42 27.97
CA PRO A 254 11.77 0.75 28.79
C PRO A 254 13.06 0.85 27.99
N LYS A 255 13.19 0.08 26.90
CA LYS A 255 14.34 0.13 25.98
C LYS A 255 14.35 1.43 25.16
N VAL A 256 13.17 1.94 24.79
CA VAL A 256 13.02 3.22 24.08
C VAL A 256 13.25 4.42 25.00
N LEU A 257 12.69 4.39 26.22
CA LEU A 257 12.75 5.47 27.20
C LEU A 257 13.99 5.44 28.12
N GLY A 258 14.88 4.46 27.96
CA GLY A 258 16.15 4.35 28.70
C GLY A 258 16.01 4.16 30.22
N LYS A 259 14.83 3.72 30.69
CA LYS A 259 14.48 3.59 32.12
C LYS A 259 13.63 2.34 32.34
N PRO A 260 13.63 1.70 33.53
CA PRO A 260 12.78 0.55 33.81
C PRO A 260 11.29 0.93 33.82
N LEU A 261 10.42 -0.01 33.41
CA LEU A 261 8.97 0.16 33.43
C LEU A 261 8.48 0.32 34.89
N PRO A 262 7.75 1.40 35.26
CA PRO A 262 7.29 1.59 36.63
C PRO A 262 6.36 0.47 37.13
N ALA A 263 6.72 -0.17 38.25
CA ALA A 263 5.99 -1.31 38.83
C ALA A 263 4.51 -1.04 39.21
N LYS A 264 4.07 0.23 39.24
CA LYS A 264 2.66 0.62 39.40
C LYS A 264 1.80 0.40 38.13
N LEU A 265 2.40 0.01 37.01
CA LEU A 265 1.73 -0.25 35.74
C LEU A 265 1.44 -1.75 35.60
N ALA A 266 0.19 -2.10 35.30
CA ALA A 266 -0.27 -3.49 35.24
C ALA A 266 0.38 -4.28 34.09
N THR A 267 0.72 -5.55 34.33
CA THR A 267 1.20 -6.49 33.29
C THR A 267 0.12 -6.80 32.26
N ALA A 268 0.50 -7.39 31.12
CA ALA A 268 -0.44 -7.86 30.12
C ALA A 268 -1.49 -8.84 30.71
N GLU A 269 -1.08 -9.79 31.57
CA GLU A 269 -2.04 -10.72 32.17
C GLU A 269 -3.00 -9.99 33.12
N ALA A 270 -2.51 -9.01 33.89
CA ALA A 270 -3.37 -8.21 34.78
C ALA A 270 -4.39 -7.36 33.99
N ILE A 271 -3.98 -6.75 32.87
CA ILE A 271 -4.87 -6.05 31.94
C ILE A 271 -5.91 -7.01 31.37
N LEU A 272 -5.49 -8.17 30.87
CA LEU A 272 -6.37 -9.11 30.19
C LEU A 272 -7.33 -9.80 31.17
N ASN A 273 -6.87 -10.16 32.37
CA ASN A 273 -7.71 -10.72 33.44
C ASN A 273 -8.71 -9.71 34.01
N SER A 274 -8.40 -8.40 33.96
CA SER A 274 -9.38 -7.33 34.21
C SER A 274 -10.41 -7.27 33.07
N THR A 275 -9.95 -7.37 31.81
CA THR A 275 -10.80 -7.30 30.61
C THR A 275 -11.77 -8.50 30.51
N LYS A 276 -11.31 -9.72 30.81
CA LYS A 276 -12.14 -10.95 30.91
C LYS A 276 -13.34 -10.78 31.86
N LYS A 277 -13.21 -9.97 32.91
CA LYS A 277 -14.26 -9.69 33.91
C LYS A 277 -15.21 -8.55 33.52
N ASN A 278 -14.95 -7.83 32.41
CA ASN A 278 -15.68 -6.63 32.03
C ASN A 278 -16.81 -6.91 31.02
N SER A 279 -17.99 -7.29 31.53
CA SER A 279 -19.20 -7.60 30.74
C SER A 279 -19.92 -6.39 30.12
N SER A 280 -19.25 -5.26 29.91
CA SER A 280 -19.88 -4.03 29.37
C SER A 280 -20.21 -4.07 27.87
N GLY A 281 -19.84 -5.13 27.14
CA GLY A 281 -20.06 -5.24 25.70
C GLY A 281 -19.31 -4.18 24.86
N SER A 282 -18.39 -3.43 25.46
CA SER A 282 -17.74 -2.29 24.80
C SER A 282 -16.87 -2.74 23.62
N ARG A 283 -17.23 -2.29 22.41
CA ARG A 283 -16.39 -2.41 21.21
C ARG A 283 -15.31 -1.30 21.18
N PRO A 284 -14.09 -1.61 20.74
CA PRO A 284 -13.06 -0.62 20.43
C PRO A 284 -13.49 0.53 19.52
N SER A 285 -12.92 1.72 19.73
CA SER A 285 -13.20 2.90 18.91
C SER A 285 -12.84 2.70 17.43
N MET A 286 -11.76 1.97 17.17
CA MET A 286 -11.28 1.68 15.81
C MET A 286 -12.25 0.81 15.00
N TRP A 287 -13.03 -0.07 15.63
CA TRP A 287 -14.14 -0.75 14.94
C TRP A 287 -15.21 0.25 14.50
N GLY A 288 -15.63 1.15 15.40
CA GLY A 288 -16.63 2.18 15.08
C GLY A 288 -16.18 3.16 13.99
N ASP A 289 -14.87 3.27 13.75
CA ASP A 289 -14.29 3.99 12.61
C ASP A 289 -14.26 3.14 11.34
N TRP A 290 -13.91 1.86 11.46
CA TRP A 290 -13.93 0.90 10.36
C TRP A 290 -15.32 0.81 9.72
N GLU A 291 -16.32 0.50 10.56
CA GLU A 291 -17.75 0.34 10.26
C GLU A 291 -18.37 1.56 9.58
N LYS A 292 -17.95 2.78 9.97
CA LYS A 292 -18.45 4.05 9.41
C LYS A 292 -17.69 4.54 8.18
N GLY A 293 -16.74 3.75 7.66
CA GLY A 293 -15.89 4.17 6.55
C GLY A 293 -15.08 5.44 6.87
N ALA A 294 -14.63 5.59 8.12
CA ALA A 294 -13.85 6.72 8.61
C ALA A 294 -12.40 6.29 8.91
N LYS A 295 -11.44 7.22 8.77
CA LYS A 295 -10.03 6.91 9.04
C LYS A 295 -9.76 6.64 10.52
N MET A 296 -8.95 5.61 10.75
CA MET A 296 -8.53 5.02 12.01
C MET A 296 -7.16 5.58 12.43
N GLU A 297 -6.89 5.64 13.74
CA GLU A 297 -5.64 6.16 14.34
C GLU A 297 -4.40 5.24 14.18
N LEU A 298 -4.26 4.56 13.03
CA LEU A 298 -3.22 3.55 12.78
C LEU A 298 -1.80 4.08 12.95
N GLU A 299 -1.53 5.31 12.47
CA GLU A 299 -0.21 5.91 12.55
C GLU A 299 0.21 6.18 14.00
N VAL A 300 -0.70 6.61 14.88
CA VAL A 300 -0.33 6.99 16.26
C VAL A 300 -0.51 5.85 17.27
N ILE A 301 -1.33 4.84 16.96
CA ILE A 301 -1.49 3.63 17.78
C ILE A 301 -0.44 2.56 17.43
N LEU A 302 -0.01 2.46 16.16
CA LEU A 302 0.91 1.42 15.68
C LEU A 302 2.15 1.97 14.97
N GLY A 303 1.97 2.84 13.98
CA GLY A 303 3.07 3.31 13.12
C GLY A 303 4.19 4.04 13.89
N ASN A 304 3.83 4.94 14.80
CA ASN A 304 4.75 5.70 15.63
C ASN A 304 5.49 4.84 16.67
N PRO A 305 4.85 3.95 17.46
CA PRO A 305 5.60 3.03 18.32
C PRO A 305 6.60 2.17 17.53
N ILE A 306 6.26 1.69 16.33
CA ILE A 306 7.18 0.96 15.44
C ILE A 306 8.37 1.83 15.00
N ARG A 307 8.16 3.12 14.72
CA ARG A 307 9.22 4.07 14.33
C ARG A 307 10.16 4.39 15.51
N LEU A 308 9.59 4.72 16.67
CA LEU A 308 10.34 4.97 17.91
C LEU A 308 11.16 3.75 18.38
N ALA A 309 10.66 2.54 18.15
CA ALA A 309 11.41 1.30 18.38
C ALA A 309 12.62 1.19 17.42
N ARG A 310 12.40 1.42 16.12
CA ARG A 310 13.44 1.34 15.08
C ARG A 310 14.54 2.38 15.23
N GLU A 311 14.23 3.57 15.72
CA GLU A 311 15.20 4.61 16.11
C GLU A 311 16.17 4.16 17.21
N LYS A 312 15.84 3.06 17.92
CA LYS A 312 16.67 2.42 18.94
C LYS A 312 17.17 1.03 18.52
N GLY A 313 17.05 0.68 17.23
CA GLY A 313 17.44 -0.63 16.69
C GLY A 313 16.50 -1.79 17.05
N LEU A 314 15.28 -1.50 17.51
CA LEU A 314 14.30 -2.49 17.94
C LEU A 314 13.22 -2.71 16.86
N GLU A 315 12.81 -3.96 16.68
CA GLU A 315 11.70 -4.35 15.82
C GLU A 315 10.52 -4.85 16.67
N MET A 316 9.30 -4.64 16.19
CA MET A 316 8.04 -4.97 16.87
C MET A 316 7.15 -5.79 15.91
N PRO A 317 7.46 -7.09 15.71
CA PRO A 317 6.92 -7.86 14.58
C PRO A 317 5.39 -8.04 14.63
N ARG A 318 4.77 -8.15 15.81
CA ARG A 318 3.31 -8.26 15.93
C ARG A 318 2.66 -6.92 15.60
N LEU A 319 3.12 -5.81 16.19
CA LEU A 319 2.60 -4.47 15.86
C LEU A 319 2.75 -4.16 14.37
N GLN A 320 3.87 -4.55 13.76
CA GLN A 320 4.12 -4.37 12.32
C GLN A 320 3.16 -5.17 11.45
N THR A 321 2.83 -6.39 11.86
CA THR A 321 1.83 -7.22 11.18
C THR A 321 0.45 -6.56 11.25
N MET A 322 0.00 -6.15 12.45
CA MET A 322 -1.28 -5.44 12.63
C MET A 322 -1.32 -4.13 11.82
N TYR A 323 -0.23 -3.35 11.83
CA TYR A 323 -0.11 -2.09 11.12
C TYR A 323 -0.15 -2.27 9.60
N ALA A 324 0.64 -3.21 9.05
CA ALA A 324 0.69 -3.44 7.61
C ALA A 324 -0.67 -3.91 7.07
N LEU A 325 -1.30 -4.88 7.74
CA LEU A 325 -2.61 -5.42 7.35
C LEU A 325 -3.70 -4.34 7.42
N LEU A 326 -3.83 -3.63 8.55
CA LEU A 326 -4.90 -2.64 8.72
C LEU A 326 -4.66 -1.36 7.93
N LYS A 327 -3.41 -0.92 7.74
CA LYS A 327 -3.12 0.19 6.85
C LYS A 327 -3.51 -0.15 5.42
N LYS A 328 -3.20 -1.38 4.97
CA LYS A 328 -3.59 -1.80 3.63
C LYS A 328 -5.10 -1.98 3.48
N ALA A 329 -5.77 -2.51 4.50
CA ALA A 329 -7.23 -2.59 4.54
C ALA A 329 -7.88 -1.20 4.49
N GLN A 330 -7.35 -0.20 5.22
CA GLN A 330 -7.82 1.18 5.17
C GLN A 330 -7.58 1.82 3.79
N GLU A 331 -6.37 1.72 3.23
CA GLU A 331 -6.08 2.20 1.87
C GLU A 331 -7.03 1.59 0.83
N LEU A 332 -7.30 0.29 0.93
CA LEU A 332 -8.21 -0.42 0.04
C LEU A 332 -9.65 0.01 0.23
N ARG A 333 -10.11 0.28 1.46
CA ARG A 333 -11.47 0.73 1.79
C ARG A 333 -11.72 2.18 1.38
N ASP A 334 -10.77 3.07 1.65
CA ASP A 334 -10.92 4.50 1.40
C ASP A 334 -11.01 4.80 -0.11
N LYS A 335 -10.21 4.10 -0.94
CA LYS A 335 -10.29 4.19 -2.41
C LYS A 335 -11.66 3.81 -3.00
N GLN A 336 -12.39 2.87 -2.39
CA GLN A 336 -13.74 2.46 -2.85
C GLN A 336 -14.78 3.55 -2.59
N LYS A 337 -14.53 4.38 -1.58
CA LYS A 337 -15.38 5.50 -1.21
C LYS A 337 -15.23 6.65 -2.20
N GLU A 338 -14.01 6.91 -2.64
CA GLU A 338 -13.67 7.95 -3.62
C GLU A 338 -14.28 7.63 -5.01
N THR A 339 -14.15 6.39 -5.49
CA THR A 339 -14.78 5.95 -6.75
C THR A 339 -16.32 5.99 -6.68
N ALA A 340 -16.92 5.68 -5.53
CA ALA A 340 -18.37 5.69 -5.33
C ALA A 340 -19.01 7.09 -5.16
N THR A 341 -18.23 8.16 -4.94
CA THR A 341 -18.76 9.51 -4.66
C THR A 341 -18.63 10.54 -5.78
N THR A 342 -18.10 10.16 -6.95
CA THR A 342 -17.95 11.07 -8.10
C THR A 342 -19.21 11.01 -8.99
N PRO A 343 -19.98 12.10 -9.14
CA PRO A 343 -21.12 12.12 -10.06
C PRO A 343 -20.66 12.12 -11.52
N PRO A 344 -21.47 11.59 -12.47
CA PRO A 344 -21.13 11.62 -13.89
C PRO A 344 -21.06 13.07 -14.42
N PRO A 345 -20.20 13.37 -15.41
CA PRO A 345 -20.17 14.69 -16.05
C PRO A 345 -21.51 15.09 -16.66
N ASN A 346 -21.82 16.39 -16.66
CA ASN A 346 -23.03 16.92 -17.27
C ASN A 346 -23.16 16.50 -18.74
N THR A 347 -24.21 15.75 -19.06
CA THR A 347 -24.70 15.61 -20.43
C THR A 347 -25.28 16.95 -20.89
N GLU A 348 -24.57 17.67 -21.76
CA GLU A 348 -25.18 18.77 -22.50
C GLU A 348 -26.32 18.26 -23.40
N LYS A 349 -27.27 19.14 -23.70
CA LYS A 349 -28.50 18.79 -24.40
C LYS A 349 -28.20 18.47 -25.88
N LEU A 350 -28.28 17.20 -26.26
CA LEU A 350 -28.75 16.86 -27.61
C LEU A 350 -30.29 16.83 -27.60
N ALA A 351 -30.89 17.43 -28.61
CA ALA A 351 -32.34 17.52 -28.75
C ALA A 351 -32.96 16.16 -29.11
N SER A 352 -34.23 16.00 -28.75
CA SER A 352 -35.06 14.85 -29.09
C SER A 352 -35.17 14.63 -30.59
N TYR A 353 -34.87 13.40 -31.04
CA TYR A 353 -35.51 12.80 -32.20
C TYR A 353 -36.26 11.56 -31.72
N ASP A 354 -37.58 11.69 -31.60
CA ASP A 354 -38.46 10.57 -31.31
C ASP A 354 -38.48 9.58 -32.49
N ASN A 355 -38.44 8.28 -32.17
CA ASN A 355 -38.93 7.25 -33.07
C ASN A 355 -39.82 6.30 -32.24
N PRO A 356 -41.16 6.42 -32.34
CA PRO A 356 -42.07 5.91 -31.31
C PRO A 356 -42.41 4.43 -31.51
N ASN A 357 -41.62 3.52 -30.94
CA ASN A 357 -41.91 2.08 -31.02
C ASN A 357 -41.43 1.19 -29.86
N VAL A 358 -41.74 1.57 -28.61
CA VAL A 358 -42.14 0.60 -27.56
C VAL A 358 -43.21 1.23 -26.67
N ARG A 359 -44.47 0.81 -26.79
CA ARG A 359 -45.47 1.04 -25.73
C ARG A 359 -45.40 -0.10 -24.71
N ARG A 360 -45.47 0.27 -23.44
CA ARG A 360 -45.83 -0.64 -22.34
C ARG A 360 -47.34 -0.89 -22.39
N GLU A 361 -47.79 -1.98 -21.77
CA GLU A 361 -48.90 -2.06 -20.80
C GLU A 361 -48.99 -3.52 -20.25
N PRO A 362 -49.77 -3.83 -19.19
CA PRO A 362 -49.30 -4.76 -18.14
C PRO A 362 -50.08 -6.10 -18.03
N ASP A 363 -49.70 -6.91 -17.04
CA ASP A 363 -50.41 -8.10 -16.59
C ASP A 363 -51.86 -7.80 -16.12
N SER A 364 -52.83 -8.61 -16.56
CA SER A 364 -53.61 -9.49 -15.66
C SER A 364 -54.74 -10.29 -16.35
N HIS A 365 -54.96 -11.50 -15.81
CA HIS A 365 -56.09 -12.44 -15.88
C HIS A 365 -57.11 -12.53 -17.05
N LEU A 366 -57.22 -13.78 -17.52
CA LEU A 366 -58.31 -14.53 -18.17
C LEU A 366 -59.77 -14.24 -17.70
N PRO A 367 -60.83 -14.76 -18.38
CA PRO A 367 -61.04 -14.90 -19.84
C PRO A 367 -62.51 -14.71 -20.32
N GLN A 368 -62.79 -14.47 -21.62
CA GLN A 368 -64.05 -14.96 -22.23
C GLN A 368 -64.09 -15.12 -23.77
N LYS A 369 -64.10 -16.40 -24.21
CA LYS A 369 -64.84 -17.06 -25.31
C LYS A 369 -65.30 -16.31 -26.60
N ARG A 370 -65.18 -17.06 -27.72
CA ARG A 370 -65.90 -17.00 -29.02
C ARG A 370 -65.42 -15.93 -30.04
N LYS A 371 -65.39 -16.21 -31.36
CA LYS A 371 -65.43 -17.48 -32.14
C LYS A 371 -65.02 -17.20 -33.60
N GLU A 372 -64.57 -18.25 -34.31
CA GLU A 372 -64.57 -18.41 -35.79
C GLU A 372 -63.69 -17.48 -36.67
N GLY A 373 -63.27 -18.04 -37.81
CA GLY A 373 -62.62 -17.38 -38.96
C GLY A 373 -63.41 -17.72 -40.25
N PRO A 374 -62.80 -18.01 -41.42
CA PRO A 374 -61.37 -18.12 -41.73
C PRO A 374 -60.97 -17.47 -43.10
N ASP A 375 -59.87 -17.95 -43.69
CA ASP A 375 -59.64 -18.17 -45.14
C ASP A 375 -58.77 -17.25 -46.05
N THR A 376 -57.72 -17.91 -46.57
CA THR A 376 -57.25 -17.99 -47.98
C THR A 376 -56.19 -17.06 -48.62
N THR A 377 -55.06 -17.73 -48.95
CA THR A 377 -54.31 -17.78 -50.24
C THR A 377 -53.27 -16.74 -50.71
N SER A 378 -52.08 -17.31 -50.98
CA SER A 378 -51.21 -17.19 -52.18
C SER A 378 -50.23 -16.02 -52.41
N MET A 379 -48.95 -16.41 -52.41
CA MET A 379 -47.76 -15.96 -53.17
C MET A 379 -48.00 -15.79 -54.71
N PRO A 380 -47.12 -15.13 -55.52
CA PRO A 380 -45.66 -15.43 -55.61
C PRO A 380 -44.68 -14.27 -55.91
N SER A 381 -43.44 -14.62 -56.29
CA SER A 381 -42.21 -13.80 -56.29
C SER A 381 -41.59 -13.58 -57.68
N LEU A 382 -40.67 -12.59 -57.82
CA LEU A 382 -39.38 -12.69 -58.56
C LEU A 382 -38.56 -11.36 -58.63
N GLY A 383 -37.23 -11.44 -58.78
CA GLY A 383 -36.58 -10.74 -59.92
C GLY A 383 -35.57 -9.56 -59.78
N PHE A 384 -34.44 -9.71 -59.06
CA PHE A 384 -33.06 -9.31 -59.49
C PHE A 384 -32.59 -7.86 -59.93
N LEU A 385 -31.36 -7.54 -59.45
CA LEU A 385 -30.17 -6.94 -60.15
C LEU A 385 -29.77 -5.41 -60.13
N LYS A 386 -28.75 -5.11 -59.30
CA LYS A 386 -27.46 -4.37 -59.54
C LYS A 386 -27.32 -3.21 -60.57
N LYS A 387 -26.68 -2.10 -60.14
CA LYS A 387 -25.33 -1.63 -60.63
C LYS A 387 -24.63 -0.58 -59.71
N LYS A 388 -23.48 0.00 -60.14
CA LYS A 388 -22.36 0.53 -59.31
C LYS A 388 -21.49 1.58 -60.07
N ARG A 389 -20.72 2.46 -59.35
CA ARG A 389 -19.60 3.41 -59.72
C ARG A 389 -19.93 4.89 -59.38
N THR A 390 -19.05 5.89 -59.14
CA THR A 390 -17.56 6.13 -58.88
C THR A 390 -17.43 7.52 -58.18
N LYS A 391 -16.40 8.02 -57.46
CA LYS A 391 -14.92 7.84 -57.29
C LYS A 391 -14.05 8.89 -58.04
N ASP A 392 -12.95 9.32 -57.40
CA ASP A 392 -11.76 10.10 -57.88
C ASP A 392 -11.86 11.65 -57.99
N SER A 393 -10.80 12.48 -57.81
CA SER A 393 -9.51 12.40 -57.04
C SER A 393 -8.70 13.75 -57.09
N THR A 394 -7.72 13.97 -56.18
CA THR A 394 -6.59 14.98 -56.22
C THR A 394 -6.90 16.51 -56.19
N GLY A 395 -6.04 17.46 -55.74
CA GLY A 395 -4.74 17.41 -55.03
C GLY A 395 -4.01 18.79 -54.86
N SER A 396 -3.06 18.88 -53.90
CA SER A 396 -1.89 19.83 -53.71
C SER A 396 -2.00 21.36 -53.44
N ASN A 397 -1.31 21.78 -52.34
CA ASN A 397 -0.36 22.90 -52.11
C ASN A 397 -0.71 24.41 -51.87
N GLU A 398 -0.36 24.86 -50.63
CA GLU A 398 0.56 25.96 -50.24
C GLU A 398 0.18 27.48 -50.06
N VAL A 399 0.53 27.96 -48.83
CA VAL A 399 1.26 29.22 -48.45
C VAL A 399 0.53 30.54 -48.09
N ALA A 400 1.11 31.19 -47.05
CA ALA A 400 1.02 32.59 -46.58
C ALA A 400 -0.11 33.06 -45.62
N SER A 401 0.25 34.03 -44.77
CA SER A 401 -0.57 34.66 -43.70
C SER A 401 -0.58 36.20 -43.86
N PRO A 402 -1.44 36.92 -43.12
CA PRO A 402 -0.94 38.12 -42.41
C PRO A 402 -1.50 38.34 -40.98
N THR A 403 -1.11 39.47 -40.39
CA THR A 403 -1.04 39.84 -38.95
C THR A 403 -2.33 40.33 -38.24
N SER A 404 -2.27 40.38 -36.90
CA SER A 404 -3.29 40.86 -35.93
C SER A 404 -3.38 42.41 -35.80
N PRO A 405 -4.34 42.96 -35.02
CA PRO A 405 -4.05 43.29 -33.61
C PRO A 405 -5.21 43.06 -32.59
N THR A 406 -5.05 43.57 -31.36
CA THR A 406 -5.62 43.11 -30.07
C THR A 406 -6.83 43.90 -29.54
N ILE A 407 -7.69 43.28 -28.68
CA ILE A 407 -8.18 43.78 -27.35
C ILE A 407 -9.23 42.82 -26.73
N GLY A 408 -9.19 42.57 -25.41
CA GLY A 408 -10.30 41.97 -24.63
C GLY A 408 -10.00 40.67 -23.86
N SER A 409 -10.12 40.69 -22.53
CA SER A 409 -9.84 39.56 -21.60
C SER A 409 -10.96 39.43 -20.54
N PRO A 410 -10.93 38.53 -19.54
CA PRO A 410 -10.35 37.18 -19.44
C PRO A 410 -11.32 36.13 -18.82
N ILE A 411 -11.23 34.85 -19.21
CA ILE A 411 -11.77 33.73 -18.39
C ILE A 411 -10.72 32.60 -18.32
N SER A 412 -10.55 32.02 -17.13
CA SER A 412 -9.54 30.99 -16.83
C SER A 412 -10.11 29.58 -16.92
N GLN A 413 -9.32 28.63 -17.42
CA GLN A 413 -9.59 27.19 -17.30
C GLN A 413 -8.36 26.45 -16.78
N THR A 414 -8.52 25.74 -15.66
CA THR A 414 -7.48 24.97 -14.98
C THR A 414 -7.68 23.47 -15.20
N LEU A 415 -6.66 22.75 -15.66
CA LEU A 415 -6.64 21.28 -15.65
C LEU A 415 -5.37 20.72 -14.99
N SER A 416 -5.58 20.08 -13.84
CA SER A 416 -4.83 18.95 -13.28
C SER A 416 -3.36 18.74 -13.68
N ARG A 417 -2.44 19.40 -12.96
CA ARG A 417 -1.15 18.80 -12.59
C ARG A 417 -1.33 17.99 -11.30
N GLN A 418 -1.01 16.69 -11.30
CA GLN A 418 -0.66 15.96 -10.07
C GLN A 418 0.40 14.88 -10.32
N SER A 419 1.64 15.20 -9.97
CA SER A 419 2.54 14.26 -9.29
C SER A 419 3.68 15.00 -8.59
N ASN A 420 4.04 14.52 -7.41
CA ASN A 420 5.33 14.70 -6.72
C ASN A 420 5.89 16.13 -6.54
N LEU A 421 5.34 16.84 -5.56
CA LEU A 421 6.10 17.80 -4.75
C LEU A 421 6.33 17.21 -3.35
N PHE A 422 7.58 17.08 -2.93
CA PHE A 422 8.07 17.46 -1.58
C PHE A 422 9.58 17.14 -1.42
N SER A 423 10.40 18.17 -1.28
CA SER A 423 11.79 18.11 -0.80
C SER A 423 12.25 19.50 -0.34
N GLU A 424 13.37 19.53 0.41
CA GLU A 424 14.01 20.72 1.01
C GLU A 424 13.21 21.35 2.18
N GLN A 425 13.81 22.05 3.16
CA GLN A 425 15.18 22.57 3.38
C GLN A 425 15.68 22.16 4.80
N ASN A 426 16.93 22.28 5.27
CA ASN A 426 18.24 22.70 4.71
C ASN A 426 19.37 21.97 5.53
N GLN A 427 20.65 21.90 5.13
CA GLN A 427 21.77 22.84 5.45
C GLN A 427 21.73 23.45 6.89
N GLN A 428 22.83 23.63 7.63
CA GLN A 428 24.28 23.44 7.39
C GLN A 428 25.05 23.49 8.74
N SER A 429 26.11 22.69 8.94
CA SER A 429 27.32 23.03 9.73
C SER A 429 28.42 21.96 9.52
N GLN A 430 29.69 22.28 9.81
CA GLN A 430 30.87 21.47 9.48
C GLN A 430 31.85 21.31 10.67
N GLN A 431 32.91 20.52 10.42
CA GLN A 431 34.27 20.59 11.00
C GLN A 431 34.65 19.70 12.21
N GLN A 432 35.13 18.50 11.84
CA GLN A 432 36.43 17.89 12.16
C GLN A 432 36.81 17.43 13.60
N PRO A 433 37.59 16.32 13.74
CA PRO A 433 38.12 15.78 14.99
C PRO A 433 39.61 16.19 15.21
N PRO A 434 40.30 15.76 16.29
CA PRO A 434 40.99 14.45 16.24
C PRO A 434 41.12 13.62 17.55
N GLN A 435 41.25 12.31 17.36
CA GLN A 435 42.14 11.31 18.01
C GLN A 435 42.87 11.59 19.36
N THR A 436 42.84 10.58 20.27
CA THR A 436 43.95 9.88 21.01
C THR A 436 43.30 9.12 22.19
N SER A 437 43.43 7.81 22.49
CA SER A 437 44.52 6.79 22.50
C SER A 437 45.24 6.67 23.86
N GLY A 438 45.29 5.45 24.41
CA GLY A 438 45.70 5.11 25.80
C GLY A 438 44.51 4.54 26.59
N GLN A 439 44.53 3.43 27.33
CA GLN A 439 45.60 2.71 28.04
C GLN A 439 46.37 3.65 29.02
N ASP A 440 46.53 3.33 30.31
CA ASP A 440 46.62 2.00 30.91
C ASP A 440 45.85 1.80 32.25
N SER A 441 46.23 0.80 33.04
CA SER A 441 45.47 0.18 34.13
C SER A 441 46.19 0.24 35.52
N VAL A 442 45.68 -0.53 36.51
CA VAL A 442 46.32 -0.93 37.79
C VAL A 442 45.97 -0.17 39.10
N GLN A 443 44.96 -0.73 39.80
CA GLN A 443 44.93 -1.14 41.23
C GLN A 443 44.92 -0.17 42.45
N GLN A 444 43.87 -0.39 43.26
CA GLN A 444 43.87 -0.79 44.69
C GLN A 444 43.75 0.23 45.86
N ASN A 445 43.00 -0.26 46.87
CA ASN A 445 43.11 -0.01 48.33
C ASN A 445 42.68 1.38 48.90
N THR A 446 42.05 1.51 50.08
CA THR A 446 41.56 0.51 51.06
C THR A 446 40.48 1.08 52.03
N SER A 447 39.45 0.28 52.32
CA SER A 447 38.96 -0.12 53.67
C SER A 447 38.13 0.80 54.61
N ALA A 448 37.61 0.12 55.67
CA ALA A 448 36.79 0.55 56.83
C ALA A 448 35.31 0.88 56.52
N SER A 449 34.27 0.18 57.03
CA SER A 449 33.90 -0.37 58.36
C SER A 449 33.46 0.71 59.35
N GLN A 450 32.42 0.58 60.19
CA GLN A 450 31.68 -0.60 60.73
C GLN A 450 30.14 -0.27 60.75
N SER A 451 29.15 -0.75 61.54
CA SER A 451 28.84 -1.73 62.62
C SER A 451 27.31 -1.65 62.88
N SER A 452 26.52 -2.58 63.47
CA SER A 452 26.58 -4.01 63.81
C SER A 452 25.26 -4.44 64.53
N ASN A 453 24.86 -5.73 64.49
CA ASN A 453 23.83 -6.40 65.35
C ASN A 453 22.34 -6.05 65.11
N ALA A 454 21.32 -6.87 65.41
CA ALA A 454 21.09 -8.35 65.52
C ALA A 454 19.54 -8.57 65.72
N LYS A 455 18.89 -9.70 66.05
CA LYS A 455 19.25 -11.11 66.39
C LYS A 455 18.00 -12.05 66.29
N ALA A 456 18.12 -13.23 65.65
CA ALA A 456 17.29 -14.47 65.81
C ALA A 456 15.74 -14.38 65.59
N ASP A 457 14.96 -15.46 65.39
CA ASP A 457 15.19 -16.93 65.42
C ASP A 457 14.63 -17.63 64.14
N ASP A 458 15.00 -18.89 63.94
CA ASP A 458 14.59 -19.85 62.87
C ASP A 458 14.08 -21.16 63.58
N PRO A 459 13.43 -22.17 62.95
CA PRO A 459 14.21 -23.15 62.17
C PRO A 459 13.48 -24.02 61.09
N MET A 460 14.30 -24.63 60.21
CA MET A 460 14.12 -25.96 59.56
C MET A 460 13.07 -26.11 58.41
N ASN A 461 13.28 -26.92 57.36
CA ASN A 461 14.44 -27.58 56.69
C ASN A 461 13.86 -28.12 55.33
N ILE A 462 14.51 -28.32 54.18
CA ILE A 462 15.67 -29.18 53.84
C ILE A 462 16.29 -28.71 52.50
N SER A 463 17.63 -28.77 52.40
CA SER A 463 18.49 -28.55 51.21
C SER A 463 18.86 -29.89 50.52
N PRO A 464 19.50 -29.98 49.30
CA PRO A 464 20.54 -29.06 48.81
C PRO A 464 20.75 -28.88 47.26
N GLN A 465 21.67 -27.97 46.93
CA GLN A 465 22.50 -27.86 45.72
C GLN A 465 23.97 -28.25 46.07
N PRO A 466 24.98 -28.41 45.16
CA PRO A 466 25.16 -27.69 43.87
C PRO A 466 25.82 -28.48 42.69
N SER A 467 25.99 -27.77 41.56
CA SER A 467 27.11 -27.73 40.55
C SER A 467 28.18 -28.84 40.47
N ALA A 468 28.77 -29.21 39.31
CA ALA A 468 28.61 -28.89 37.86
C ALA A 468 29.31 -30.03 37.01
N VAL A 469 29.43 -30.05 35.67
CA VAL A 469 30.50 -29.41 34.84
C VAL A 469 30.41 -29.90 33.35
N GLN A 470 30.68 -28.99 32.38
CA GLN A 470 31.16 -29.11 30.96
C GLN A 470 30.74 -30.22 29.92
N GLN A 471 30.16 -29.74 28.80
CA GLN A 471 30.58 -29.86 27.36
C GLN A 471 30.71 -31.20 26.56
N GLN A 472 29.84 -31.32 25.53
CA GLN A 472 30.08 -31.81 24.14
C GLN A 472 30.49 -33.30 23.88
N PRO A 473 30.52 -33.79 22.62
CA PRO A 473 29.40 -33.91 21.68
C PRO A 473 29.28 -35.33 21.05
N VAL A 474 28.13 -35.69 20.45
CA VAL A 474 27.97 -36.99 19.73
C VAL A 474 27.23 -36.83 18.40
N GLN A 475 27.68 -37.59 17.40
CA GLN A 475 27.17 -37.63 16.02
C GLN A 475 25.95 -38.56 15.88
N GLN A 476 25.11 -38.36 14.85
CA GLN A 476 24.12 -39.36 14.43
C GLN A 476 24.57 -40.02 13.12
N GLN A 477 24.67 -41.36 13.13
CA GLN A 477 24.93 -42.17 11.95
C GLN A 477 23.63 -42.68 11.31
N GLN A 478 23.69 -42.93 10.01
CA GLN A 478 22.63 -43.62 9.27
C GLN A 478 22.63 -45.12 9.60
N GLN A 479 21.46 -45.75 9.58
CA GLN A 479 21.35 -47.21 9.44
C GLN A 479 20.37 -47.55 8.31
N GLN A 480 20.81 -48.44 7.43
CA GLN A 480 19.96 -49.08 6.43
C GLN A 480 19.14 -50.19 7.09
N TYR A 481 17.99 -50.52 6.52
CA TYR A 481 17.45 -51.87 6.58
C TYR A 481 17.01 -52.32 5.18
N ASN A 482 17.20 -53.61 4.90
CA ASN A 482 16.91 -54.24 3.61
C ASN A 482 15.93 -55.41 3.85
N GLY A 483 15.02 -55.69 2.91
CA GLY A 483 13.85 -56.53 3.18
C GLY A 483 13.14 -57.11 1.95
N SER A 484 13.80 -58.09 1.33
CA SER A 484 13.30 -59.30 0.66
C SER A 484 12.00 -59.34 -0.18
N GLN A 485 12.06 -60.18 -1.22
CA GLN A 485 11.02 -60.46 -2.22
C GLN A 485 9.79 -61.21 -1.68
N HIS A 486 8.68 -61.16 -2.44
CA HIS A 486 7.84 -62.34 -2.65
C HIS A 486 7.15 -62.30 -4.03
N ASP A 487 6.97 -63.47 -4.66
CA ASP A 487 6.40 -63.61 -6.00
C ASP A 487 4.88 -63.49 -6.09
N SER A 488 4.38 -63.10 -7.26
CA SER A 488 3.30 -63.80 -7.97
C SER A 488 3.23 -63.35 -9.44
N ALA A 489 3.15 -64.31 -10.36
CA ALA A 489 3.04 -64.07 -11.80
C ALA A 489 1.69 -64.56 -12.35
N HIS A 490 1.21 -63.92 -13.42
CA HIS A 490 0.19 -64.51 -14.31
C HIS A 490 0.33 -63.95 -15.73
N GLU A 491 0.63 -64.82 -16.68
CA GLU A 491 0.54 -64.54 -18.12
C GLU A 491 -0.86 -64.90 -18.67
N GLN A 492 -1.26 -64.26 -19.76
CA GLN A 492 -1.98 -64.94 -20.84
C GLN A 492 -1.84 -64.20 -22.19
N ASN A 493 -1.88 -64.96 -23.29
CA ASN A 493 -1.59 -64.49 -24.65
C ASN A 493 -2.86 -64.14 -25.44
N GLY A 494 -2.74 -63.22 -26.42
CA GLY A 494 -3.75 -62.89 -27.42
C GLY A 494 -3.11 -62.38 -28.73
N HIS A 495 -3.73 -62.62 -29.89
CA HIS A 495 -3.08 -62.44 -31.20
C HIS A 495 -3.51 -61.19 -32.01
N ASN A 496 -2.63 -60.82 -32.95
CA ASN A 496 -2.65 -59.81 -34.03
C ASN A 496 -3.81 -60.01 -35.05
N PRO A 497 -4.03 -59.16 -36.11
CA PRO A 497 -3.32 -57.93 -36.55
C PRO A 497 -4.20 -56.74 -37.07
N ASN A 498 -3.57 -55.78 -37.78
CA ASN A 498 -4.10 -54.63 -38.56
C ASN A 498 -4.53 -53.39 -37.74
N GLN A 499 -4.17 -52.14 -38.06
CA GLN A 499 -3.88 -51.54 -39.39
C GLN A 499 -2.71 -50.51 -39.41
N GLN A 500 -2.05 -50.44 -40.59
CA GLN A 500 -1.42 -49.28 -41.26
C GLN A 500 -0.34 -48.42 -40.57
N ASN A 501 0.85 -48.39 -41.20
CA ASN A 501 1.96 -47.49 -40.89
C ASN A 501 1.67 -46.02 -41.25
N VAL A 502 2.09 -45.11 -40.36
CA VAL A 502 2.50 -43.73 -40.71
C VAL A 502 3.84 -43.49 -40.00
N PRO A 503 4.91 -43.02 -40.67
CA PRO A 503 6.24 -43.03 -40.08
C PRO A 503 6.40 -41.97 -38.98
N LEU A 504 6.68 -42.40 -37.74
CA LEU A 504 7.11 -41.50 -36.68
C LEU A 504 8.48 -40.90 -37.04
N LEU A 505 8.55 -39.56 -37.13
CA LEU A 505 9.83 -38.86 -37.15
C LEU A 505 10.55 -39.04 -35.81
N ASN A 506 11.79 -39.49 -35.88
CA ASN A 506 12.60 -39.86 -34.72
C ASN A 506 13.12 -38.62 -33.97
N VAL A 507 12.25 -37.98 -33.17
CA VAL A 507 12.62 -36.84 -32.32
C VAL A 507 13.50 -37.32 -31.18
N SER A 508 14.81 -37.14 -31.37
CA SER A 508 15.83 -37.46 -30.37
C SER A 508 15.54 -36.74 -29.05
N LYS A 509 15.48 -37.48 -27.94
CA LYS A 509 15.39 -36.91 -26.58
C LYS A 509 16.71 -36.25 -26.18
N THR A 510 16.99 -35.07 -26.72
CA THR A 510 18.03 -34.18 -26.18
C THR A 510 17.60 -33.72 -24.79
N ALA A 511 18.38 -34.06 -23.77
CA ALA A 511 18.22 -33.50 -22.43
C ALA A 511 18.27 -31.96 -22.48
N PRO A 512 17.57 -31.24 -21.58
CA PRO A 512 17.54 -29.78 -21.61
C PRO A 512 18.95 -29.21 -21.42
N THR A 513 19.53 -28.69 -22.50
CA THR A 513 20.80 -27.96 -22.46
C THR A 513 20.61 -26.71 -21.63
N VAL A 514 21.29 -26.65 -20.48
CA VAL A 514 21.34 -25.44 -19.65
C VAL A 514 21.89 -24.30 -20.51
N ASN A 515 21.04 -23.34 -20.85
CA ASN A 515 21.45 -22.16 -21.60
C ASN A 515 22.60 -21.47 -20.83
N PRO A 516 23.80 -21.32 -21.42
CA PRO A 516 24.92 -20.73 -20.71
C PRO A 516 24.58 -19.29 -20.33
N LEU A 517 24.87 -18.93 -19.08
CA LEU A 517 24.67 -17.58 -18.55
C LEU A 517 25.34 -16.56 -19.47
N ARG A 518 24.67 -15.43 -19.71
CA ARG A 518 25.24 -14.37 -20.55
C ARG A 518 26.49 -13.79 -19.92
N GLU A 519 27.64 -14.17 -20.47
CA GLU A 519 28.88 -13.41 -20.34
C GLU A 519 28.69 -12.04 -21.01
N THR A 520 28.62 -10.99 -20.20
CA THR A 520 28.62 -9.61 -20.69
C THR A 520 30.04 -9.26 -21.10
N LYS A 521 30.34 -9.36 -22.41
CA LYS A 521 31.65 -9.02 -22.97
C LYS A 521 31.98 -7.55 -22.70
N GLY A 522 32.90 -7.33 -21.77
CA GLY A 522 33.27 -6.01 -21.24
C GLY A 522 32.41 -5.62 -20.03
N LYS A 523 33.08 -5.16 -18.97
CA LYS A 523 32.41 -4.39 -17.91
C LYS A 523 32.16 -2.99 -18.45
N TYR A 524 30.92 -2.73 -18.87
CA TYR A 524 30.51 -1.38 -19.27
C TYR A 524 30.71 -0.39 -18.11
N THR A 525 30.98 0.85 -18.46
CA THR A 525 31.14 1.98 -17.54
C THR A 525 30.37 3.18 -18.07
N LEU A 526 30.18 4.19 -17.22
CA LEU A 526 29.59 5.46 -17.64
C LEU A 526 30.36 6.11 -18.83
N ASN A 527 31.67 5.90 -18.90
CA ASN A 527 32.52 6.51 -19.93
C ASN A 527 32.28 5.94 -21.34
N ASP A 528 31.68 4.75 -21.47
CA ASP A 528 31.38 4.09 -22.75
C ASP A 528 30.15 4.68 -23.46
N PHE A 529 29.42 5.57 -22.79
CA PHE A 529 28.17 6.15 -23.25
C PHE A 529 28.18 7.67 -23.26
N GLN A 530 27.28 8.25 -24.04
CA GLN A 530 26.87 9.65 -24.00
C GLN A 530 25.38 9.70 -23.66
N ILE A 531 25.03 10.27 -22.51
CA ILE A 531 23.64 10.47 -22.10
C ILE A 531 23.02 11.58 -22.97
N SER A 532 21.79 11.38 -23.44
CA SER A 532 21.08 12.29 -24.33
C SER A 532 19.90 12.98 -23.63
N ARG A 533 18.99 12.20 -23.03
CA ARG A 533 17.82 12.69 -22.27
C ARG A 533 17.23 11.61 -21.38
N THR A 534 16.45 12.01 -20.39
CA THR A 534 15.55 11.14 -19.63
C THR A 534 14.41 10.65 -20.53
N LEU A 535 14.16 9.33 -20.49
CA LEU A 535 13.03 8.62 -21.12
C LEU A 535 11.90 8.35 -20.13
N GLY A 536 12.22 8.23 -18.83
CA GLY A 536 11.25 7.94 -17.78
C GLY A 536 11.82 8.10 -16.37
N THR A 537 10.94 8.35 -15.39
CA THR A 537 11.31 8.52 -13.97
C THR A 537 10.54 7.54 -13.09
N GLY A 538 11.25 6.72 -12.31
CA GLY A 538 10.66 5.77 -11.36
C GLY A 538 10.88 6.18 -9.89
N SER A 539 10.32 5.41 -8.96
CA SER A 539 10.39 5.67 -7.51
C SER A 539 11.79 5.59 -6.89
N PHE A 540 12.76 5.00 -7.58
CA PHE A 540 14.13 4.77 -7.09
C PHE A 540 15.21 5.27 -8.06
N GLY A 541 14.85 5.93 -9.17
CA GLY A 541 15.77 6.16 -10.28
C GLY A 541 15.15 6.71 -11.56
N ARG A 542 15.92 6.70 -12.66
CA ARG A 542 15.51 7.15 -14.01
C ARG A 542 15.94 6.18 -15.09
N VAL A 543 15.32 6.26 -16.26
CA VAL A 543 15.79 5.62 -17.49
C VAL A 543 16.27 6.71 -18.44
N HIS A 544 17.52 6.62 -18.88
CA HIS A 544 18.16 7.56 -19.82
C HIS A 544 18.28 6.96 -21.22
N LEU A 545 17.98 7.75 -22.24
CA LEU A 545 18.45 7.50 -23.59
C LEU A 545 19.95 7.79 -23.62
N VAL A 546 20.75 6.82 -24.05
CA VAL A 546 22.19 6.99 -24.23
C VAL A 546 22.61 6.50 -25.62
N GLN A 547 23.67 7.08 -26.16
CA GLN A 547 24.38 6.55 -27.33
C GLN A 547 25.69 5.89 -26.87
N SER A 548 26.01 4.69 -27.36
CA SER A 548 27.32 4.07 -27.09
C SER A 548 28.39 4.65 -28.01
N LYS A 549 29.54 5.01 -27.45
CA LYS A 549 30.69 5.57 -28.18
C LYS A 549 31.41 4.52 -29.04
N HIS A 550 31.18 3.23 -28.78
CA HIS A 550 31.86 2.11 -29.46
C HIS A 550 31.20 1.68 -30.77
N ASN A 551 29.88 1.86 -30.90
CA ASN A 551 29.11 1.38 -32.05
C ASN A 551 28.03 2.37 -32.54
N SER A 552 27.97 3.57 -31.96
CA SER A 552 27.00 4.63 -32.25
C SER A 552 25.52 4.26 -32.11
N ARG A 553 25.19 3.10 -31.53
CA ARG A 553 23.80 2.66 -31.28
C ARG A 553 23.24 3.30 -30.02
N PHE A 554 21.92 3.40 -29.98
CA PHE A 554 21.18 3.91 -28.83
C PHE A 554 20.72 2.77 -27.90
N TYR A 555 20.74 3.05 -26.60
CA TYR A 555 20.41 2.14 -25.52
C TYR A 555 19.61 2.87 -24.44
N ALA A 556 18.84 2.14 -23.63
CA ALA A 556 18.16 2.67 -22.45
C ALA A 556 18.95 2.28 -21.20
N VAL A 557 19.42 3.24 -20.40
CA VAL A 557 20.15 2.97 -19.15
C VAL A 557 19.26 3.27 -17.95
N LYS A 558 18.86 2.24 -17.22
CA LYS A 558 18.15 2.35 -15.92
C LYS A 558 19.18 2.66 -14.85
N VAL A 559 19.10 3.84 -14.24
CA VAL A 559 19.98 4.32 -13.16
C VAL A 559 19.19 4.37 -11.86
N LEU A 560 19.58 3.56 -10.87
CA LEU A 560 18.90 3.42 -9.57
C LEU A 560 19.78 3.95 -8.44
N LYS A 561 19.26 4.83 -7.59
CA LYS A 561 20.02 5.42 -6.47
C LYS A 561 20.08 4.42 -5.31
N LYS A 562 21.26 3.88 -4.98
CA LYS A 562 21.48 2.84 -3.94
C LYS A 562 20.80 3.18 -2.63
N ALA A 563 20.96 4.42 -2.15
CA ALA A 563 20.35 4.88 -0.91
C ALA A 563 18.81 4.90 -0.93
N GLN A 564 18.19 5.12 -2.10
CA GLN A 564 16.72 5.03 -2.25
C GLN A 564 16.27 3.56 -2.31
N VAL A 565 16.96 2.72 -3.07
CA VAL A 565 16.72 1.26 -3.14
C VAL A 565 16.80 0.63 -1.75
N TYR A 566 17.84 0.98 -0.97
CA TYR A 566 18.00 0.55 0.42
C TYR A 566 16.89 1.09 1.33
N LYS A 567 16.66 2.41 1.34
CA LYS A 567 15.62 3.06 2.17
C LYS A 567 14.21 2.53 1.92
N MET A 568 13.91 2.10 0.70
CA MET A 568 12.61 1.52 0.31
C MET A 568 12.61 -0.02 0.32
N LYS A 569 13.65 -0.66 0.88
CA LYS A 569 13.82 -2.12 1.03
C LYS A 569 13.69 -2.91 -0.29
N GLN A 570 14.14 -2.37 -1.41
CA GLN A 570 14.07 -3.00 -2.74
C GLN A 570 15.38 -3.71 -3.16
N VAL A 571 16.30 -3.96 -2.22
CA VAL A 571 17.61 -4.56 -2.49
C VAL A 571 17.50 -5.92 -3.18
N GLU A 572 16.69 -6.82 -2.60
CA GLU A 572 16.45 -8.18 -3.13
C GLU A 572 15.83 -8.13 -4.53
N HIS A 573 14.70 -7.41 -4.69
CA HIS A 573 14.03 -7.24 -5.98
C HIS A 573 14.95 -6.64 -7.07
N THR A 574 15.86 -5.71 -6.72
CA THR A 574 16.79 -5.11 -7.69
C THR A 574 17.85 -6.10 -8.18
N ASN A 575 18.33 -6.98 -7.29
CA ASN A 575 19.25 -8.05 -7.65
C ASN A 575 18.54 -9.19 -8.43
N ASP A 576 17.30 -9.50 -8.08
CA ASP A 576 16.51 -10.51 -8.80
C ASP A 576 16.07 -10.03 -10.20
N GLU A 577 15.64 -8.77 -10.37
CA GLU A 577 15.37 -8.17 -11.70
C GLU A 577 16.60 -8.31 -12.60
N ARG A 578 17.78 -7.89 -12.10
CA ARG A 578 19.08 -8.02 -12.78
C ARG A 578 19.36 -9.47 -13.20
N LYS A 579 19.17 -10.42 -12.28
CA LYS A 579 19.44 -11.85 -12.46
C LYS A 579 18.46 -12.51 -13.45
N MET A 580 17.18 -12.16 -13.43
CA MET A 580 16.20 -12.64 -14.42
C MET A 580 16.53 -12.08 -15.81
N LEU A 581 16.80 -10.78 -15.92
CA LEU A 581 17.17 -10.13 -17.18
C LEU A 581 18.48 -10.68 -17.79
N GLN A 582 19.47 -11.05 -16.97
CA GLN A 582 20.72 -11.67 -17.46
C GLN A 582 20.50 -13.09 -18.06
N ARG A 583 19.47 -13.81 -17.60
CA ARG A 583 19.15 -15.18 -18.05
C ARG A 583 18.28 -15.23 -19.31
N CYS A 584 17.58 -14.16 -19.63
CA CYS A 584 16.59 -14.15 -20.71
C CYS A 584 17.18 -13.69 -22.05
N ARG A 585 16.96 -14.48 -23.11
CA ARG A 585 17.35 -14.17 -24.50
C ARG A 585 16.30 -14.68 -25.48
N ASN A 586 15.34 -13.82 -25.83
CA ASN A 586 14.30 -14.10 -26.84
C ASN A 586 14.02 -12.82 -27.65
N PRO A 587 13.68 -12.90 -28.94
CA PRO A 587 13.41 -11.73 -29.80
C PRO A 587 12.40 -10.72 -29.23
N PHE A 588 11.41 -11.19 -28.46
CA PHE A 588 10.31 -10.41 -27.89
C PHE A 588 10.51 -9.99 -26.42
N LEU A 589 11.68 -10.25 -25.83
CA LEU A 589 12.02 -9.80 -24.47
C LEU A 589 13.04 -8.64 -24.52
N ILE A 590 13.00 -7.75 -23.54
CA ILE A 590 14.00 -6.68 -23.39
C ILE A 590 15.39 -7.27 -23.08
N THR A 591 16.42 -6.81 -23.77
CA THR A 591 17.78 -7.36 -23.64
C THR A 591 18.61 -6.56 -22.63
N LEU A 592 19.06 -7.17 -21.53
CA LEU A 592 20.10 -6.59 -20.67
C LEU A 592 21.49 -6.82 -21.28
N TRP A 593 22.15 -5.75 -21.69
CA TRP A 593 23.48 -5.74 -22.32
C TRP A 593 24.63 -5.77 -21.33
N GLY A 594 24.44 -5.22 -20.13
CA GLY A 594 25.39 -5.25 -19.03
C GLY A 594 25.00 -4.32 -17.88
N THR A 595 25.78 -4.36 -16.81
CA THR A 595 25.59 -3.60 -15.58
C THR A 595 26.89 -2.99 -15.08
N TRP A 596 26.78 -1.95 -14.24
CA TRP A 596 27.85 -1.51 -13.34
C TRP A 596 27.26 -0.77 -12.12
N GLN A 597 28.12 -0.40 -11.17
CA GLN A 597 27.77 0.50 -10.06
C GLN A 597 28.85 1.58 -9.86
N ASP A 598 28.43 2.74 -9.33
CA ASP A 598 29.33 3.75 -8.73
C ASP A 598 29.05 3.86 -7.21
N SER A 599 29.66 4.81 -6.49
CA SER A 599 29.46 4.89 -5.03
C SER A 599 28.04 5.26 -4.58
N LYS A 600 27.18 5.71 -5.50
CA LYS A 600 25.80 6.16 -5.24
C LYS A 600 24.73 5.38 -6.00
N ASN A 601 25.06 4.80 -7.15
CA ASN A 601 24.10 4.36 -8.17
C ASN A 601 24.39 2.94 -8.69
N LEU A 602 23.34 2.30 -9.19
CA LEU A 602 23.37 1.06 -9.97
C LEU A 602 22.91 1.36 -11.39
N TYR A 603 23.49 0.67 -12.38
CA TYR A 603 23.24 0.92 -13.80
C TYR A 603 22.90 -0.38 -14.52
N MET A 604 21.84 -0.38 -15.32
CA MET A 604 21.47 -1.48 -16.23
C MET A 604 21.36 -0.94 -17.67
N VAL A 605 22.14 -1.49 -18.61
CA VAL A 605 22.07 -1.14 -20.05
C VAL A 605 21.09 -2.07 -20.74
N MET A 606 20.05 -1.52 -21.34
CA MET A 606 18.97 -2.27 -22.00
C MET A 606 18.78 -1.81 -23.45
N ASP A 607 18.04 -2.59 -24.25
CA ASP A 607 17.57 -2.13 -25.56
C ASP A 607 16.82 -0.79 -25.43
N PHE A 608 17.06 0.17 -26.34
CA PHE A 608 16.15 1.30 -26.53
C PHE A 608 15.06 0.91 -27.52
N ILE A 609 13.79 1.04 -27.12
CA ILE A 609 12.62 0.60 -27.90
C ILE A 609 11.80 1.83 -28.27
N GLU A 610 11.81 2.19 -29.55
CA GLU A 610 11.41 3.54 -30.01
C GLU A 610 9.90 3.77 -30.12
N GLY A 611 9.09 2.72 -30.31
CA GLY A 611 7.68 2.80 -30.69
C GLY A 611 6.67 3.08 -29.57
N GLY A 612 7.12 3.16 -28.32
CA GLY A 612 6.26 3.37 -27.14
C GLY A 612 5.45 2.12 -26.73
N GLU A 613 4.46 2.33 -25.87
CA GLU A 613 3.66 1.28 -25.23
C GLU A 613 2.48 0.80 -26.10
N LEU A 614 2.20 -0.51 -26.06
CA LEU A 614 0.99 -1.11 -26.62
C LEU A 614 -0.28 -0.54 -25.94
N PHE A 615 -0.24 -0.23 -24.65
CA PHE A 615 -1.32 0.47 -23.94
C PHE A 615 -1.73 1.76 -24.64
N SER A 616 -0.74 2.61 -24.95
CA SER A 616 -0.94 3.87 -25.64
C SER A 616 -1.49 3.71 -27.07
N LEU A 617 -1.18 2.60 -27.76
CA LEU A 617 -1.79 2.26 -29.04
C LEU A 617 -3.24 1.78 -28.87
N LEU A 618 -3.49 0.84 -27.95
CA LEU A 618 -4.80 0.26 -27.67
C LEU A 618 -5.82 1.33 -27.28
N ARG A 619 -5.45 2.26 -26.39
CA ARG A 619 -6.34 3.35 -25.95
C ARG A 619 -6.63 4.36 -27.07
N LYS A 620 -5.70 4.60 -28.00
CA LYS A 620 -5.95 5.39 -29.23
C LYS A 620 -6.88 4.66 -30.21
N SER A 621 -6.73 3.35 -30.37
CA SER A 621 -7.59 2.52 -31.22
C SER A 621 -8.95 2.18 -30.61
N GLN A 622 -9.14 2.42 -29.30
CA GLN A 622 -10.21 1.90 -28.43
C GLN A 622 -10.18 0.37 -28.28
N ARG A 623 -10.07 -0.38 -29.37
CA ARG A 623 -9.87 -1.84 -29.42
C ARG A 623 -9.23 -2.24 -30.75
N PHE A 624 -8.58 -3.39 -30.80
CA PHE A 624 -7.92 -3.93 -32.00
C PHE A 624 -8.84 -4.85 -32.83
N PRO A 625 -8.69 -4.87 -34.17
CA PRO A 625 -9.25 -5.93 -35.01
C PRO A 625 -8.68 -7.31 -34.67
N ASN A 626 -9.44 -8.37 -34.93
CA ASN A 626 -9.06 -9.75 -34.60
C ASN A 626 -7.66 -10.18 -35.09
N PRO A 627 -7.21 -9.89 -36.34
CA PRO A 627 -5.86 -10.23 -36.78
C PRO A 627 -4.74 -9.47 -36.03
N VAL A 628 -5.01 -8.22 -35.63
CA VAL A 628 -4.05 -7.35 -34.93
C VAL A 628 -3.85 -7.84 -33.49
N ALA A 629 -4.93 -8.16 -32.78
CA ALA A 629 -4.86 -8.78 -31.47
C ALA A 629 -4.18 -10.16 -31.51
N LYS A 630 -4.44 -10.95 -32.57
CA LYS A 630 -3.82 -12.28 -32.78
C LYS A 630 -2.31 -12.19 -32.97
N PHE A 631 -1.83 -11.23 -33.77
CA PHE A 631 -0.40 -11.01 -34.00
C PHE A 631 0.34 -10.77 -32.67
N TYR A 632 -0.07 -9.76 -31.89
CA TYR A 632 0.57 -9.44 -30.61
C TYR A 632 0.42 -10.56 -29.57
N ALA A 633 -0.72 -11.24 -29.53
CA ALA A 633 -0.92 -12.40 -28.66
C ALA A 633 0.02 -13.57 -28.99
N ALA A 634 0.32 -13.80 -30.27
CA ALA A 634 1.25 -14.84 -30.70
C ALA A 634 2.71 -14.50 -30.35
N GLU A 635 3.14 -13.23 -30.49
CA GLU A 635 4.48 -12.80 -30.05
C GLU A 635 4.66 -12.98 -28.53
N VAL A 636 3.65 -12.60 -27.73
CA VAL A 636 3.64 -12.84 -26.28
C VAL A 636 3.61 -14.34 -25.97
N THR A 637 2.90 -15.16 -26.74
CA THR A 637 2.85 -16.63 -26.56
C THR A 637 4.24 -17.26 -26.75
N ILE A 638 5.02 -16.83 -27.76
CA ILE A 638 6.41 -17.27 -27.97
C ILE A 638 7.32 -16.84 -26.82
N ALA A 639 7.09 -15.65 -26.25
CA ALA A 639 7.87 -15.16 -25.12
C ALA A 639 7.56 -15.90 -23.81
N LEU A 640 6.28 -16.19 -23.54
CA LEU A 640 5.85 -16.96 -22.36
C LEU A 640 6.36 -18.40 -22.43
N ASP A 641 6.20 -19.08 -23.56
CA ASP A 641 6.72 -20.44 -23.76
C ASP A 641 8.23 -20.51 -23.48
N TYR A 642 9.00 -19.58 -24.04
CA TYR A 642 10.44 -19.47 -23.78
C TYR A 642 10.78 -19.30 -22.29
N LEU A 643 10.08 -18.41 -21.56
CA LEU A 643 10.29 -18.23 -20.12
C LEU A 643 9.91 -19.49 -19.33
N HIS A 644 8.78 -20.11 -19.68
CA HIS A 644 8.24 -21.30 -19.03
C HIS A 644 9.13 -22.52 -19.23
N SER A 645 9.80 -22.64 -20.39
CA SER A 645 10.81 -23.67 -20.67
C SER A 645 12.02 -23.60 -19.70
N MET A 646 12.34 -22.40 -19.20
CA MET A 646 13.42 -22.15 -18.24
C MET A 646 12.93 -22.08 -16.78
N ASN A 647 11.69 -22.51 -16.51
CA ASN A 647 11.02 -22.39 -15.22
C ASN A 647 10.83 -20.95 -14.70
N ILE A 648 10.81 -19.94 -15.57
CA ILE A 648 10.52 -18.56 -15.17
C ILE A 648 9.03 -18.26 -15.38
N ILE A 649 8.37 -17.69 -14.36
CA ILE A 649 7.02 -17.12 -14.44
C ILE A 649 7.17 -15.59 -14.49
N TYR A 650 6.43 -14.90 -15.35
CA TYR A 650 6.59 -13.46 -15.60
C TYR A 650 5.75 -12.58 -14.64
N ARG A 651 4.48 -12.93 -14.43
CA ARG A 651 3.57 -12.40 -13.38
C ARG A 651 3.13 -10.93 -13.46
N ASP A 652 3.50 -10.17 -14.49
CA ASP A 652 2.96 -8.80 -14.71
C ASP A 652 2.68 -8.50 -16.19
N LEU A 653 2.06 -9.45 -16.90
CA LEU A 653 1.63 -9.22 -18.28
C LEU A 653 0.46 -8.24 -18.32
N LYS A 654 0.66 -7.10 -19.00
CA LYS A 654 -0.31 -6.02 -19.25
C LYS A 654 0.18 -5.12 -20.40
N PRO A 655 -0.69 -4.36 -21.10
CA PRO A 655 -0.31 -3.55 -22.26
C PRO A 655 0.77 -2.47 -21.98
N GLU A 656 0.93 -2.02 -20.73
CA GLU A 656 1.94 -1.05 -20.32
C GLU A 656 3.36 -1.65 -20.32
N ASN A 657 3.50 -2.93 -19.97
CA ASN A 657 4.79 -3.65 -19.98
C ASN A 657 5.15 -4.20 -21.37
N LEU A 658 4.38 -3.86 -22.40
CA LEU A 658 4.56 -4.29 -23.79
C LEU A 658 4.95 -3.08 -24.64
N LEU A 659 6.24 -2.95 -24.95
CA LEU A 659 6.74 -1.91 -25.85
C LEU A 659 6.74 -2.39 -27.30
N LEU A 660 6.64 -1.47 -28.25
CA LEU A 660 6.73 -1.74 -29.69
C LEU A 660 8.08 -1.27 -30.24
N ASP A 661 8.79 -2.13 -30.95
CA ASP A 661 9.99 -1.72 -31.69
C ASP A 661 9.63 -0.92 -32.97
N ARG A 662 10.63 -0.31 -33.61
CA ARG A 662 10.47 0.50 -34.83
C ARG A 662 9.87 -0.24 -36.03
N HIS A 663 9.75 -1.56 -35.98
CA HIS A 663 9.11 -2.38 -37.01
C HIS A 663 7.70 -2.84 -36.58
N GLY A 664 7.29 -2.55 -35.34
CA GLY A 664 5.96 -2.84 -34.81
C GLY A 664 5.86 -4.14 -34.02
N HIS A 665 6.97 -4.81 -33.71
CA HIS A 665 6.97 -6.04 -32.93
C HIS A 665 7.09 -5.79 -31.42
N ILE A 666 6.56 -6.71 -30.62
CA ILE A 666 6.55 -6.64 -29.16
C ILE A 666 7.96 -6.78 -28.54
N LYS A 667 8.15 -6.03 -27.46
CA LYS A 667 9.22 -6.15 -26.47
C LYS A 667 8.62 -6.07 -25.05
N ILE A 668 8.52 -7.23 -24.39
CA ILE A 668 8.17 -7.33 -22.96
C ILE A 668 9.31 -6.70 -22.14
N THR A 669 8.96 -5.74 -21.30
CA THR A 669 9.86 -5.06 -20.36
C THR A 669 9.44 -5.31 -18.90
N ASP A 670 10.11 -4.67 -17.94
CA ASP A 670 9.93 -4.80 -16.48
C ASP A 670 9.86 -6.25 -15.96
N PHE A 671 11.00 -6.75 -15.49
CA PHE A 671 11.13 -8.09 -14.91
C PHE A 671 11.06 -8.06 -13.36
N GLY A 672 10.59 -6.96 -12.76
CA GLY A 672 10.54 -6.79 -11.30
C GLY A 672 9.69 -7.81 -10.54
N PHE A 673 8.73 -8.46 -11.20
CA PHE A 673 7.97 -9.60 -10.65
C PHE A 673 8.31 -10.94 -11.32
N ALA A 674 9.24 -11.01 -12.29
CA ALA A 674 9.64 -12.28 -12.88
C ALA A 674 10.36 -13.16 -11.84
N LYS A 675 10.13 -14.48 -11.84
CA LYS A 675 10.73 -15.39 -10.87
C LYS A 675 10.93 -16.80 -11.42
N GLU A 676 12.09 -17.38 -11.13
CA GLU A 676 12.35 -18.82 -11.31
C GLU A 676 11.58 -19.64 -10.27
N VAL A 677 10.63 -20.45 -10.74
CA VAL A 677 9.72 -21.29 -9.95
C VAL A 677 9.63 -22.66 -10.64
N PRO A 678 10.37 -23.68 -10.15
CA PRO A 678 10.32 -25.03 -10.71
C PRO A 678 8.96 -25.72 -10.54
N ASP A 679 8.21 -25.36 -9.50
CA ASP A 679 6.93 -25.97 -9.13
C ASP A 679 5.89 -24.88 -8.76
N ILE A 680 5.85 -24.46 -7.48
CA ILE A 680 4.87 -23.49 -6.96
C ILE A 680 5.48 -22.29 -6.23
N THR A 681 4.74 -21.18 -6.19
CA THR A 681 5.05 -20.01 -5.37
C THR A 681 3.78 -19.34 -4.81
N TRP A 682 3.94 -18.45 -3.82
CA TRP A 682 2.81 -17.90 -3.03
C TRP A 682 2.77 -16.36 -2.98
N THR A 683 3.70 -15.66 -3.63
CA THR A 683 3.77 -14.19 -3.56
C THR A 683 2.59 -13.55 -4.28
N LEU A 684 1.78 -12.76 -3.59
CA LEU A 684 0.77 -11.90 -4.22
C LEU A 684 1.44 -10.71 -4.89
N CYS A 685 1.56 -10.75 -6.22
CA CYS A 685 2.15 -9.70 -7.07
C CYS A 685 1.46 -9.69 -8.44
N GLY A 686 1.75 -8.66 -9.26
CA GLY A 686 1.08 -8.41 -10.53
C GLY A 686 -0.04 -7.36 -10.44
N THR A 687 -0.61 -7.02 -11.59
CA THR A 687 -1.60 -5.94 -11.73
C THR A 687 -3.04 -6.46 -11.54
N PRO A 688 -3.92 -5.79 -10.74
CA PRO A 688 -5.19 -6.35 -10.25
C PRO A 688 -6.10 -7.04 -11.27
N ASP A 689 -6.39 -6.39 -12.40
CA ASP A 689 -7.25 -6.90 -13.48
C ASP A 689 -6.71 -8.17 -14.17
N TYR A 690 -5.40 -8.38 -14.07
CA TYR A 690 -4.65 -9.46 -14.71
C TYR A 690 -4.37 -10.66 -13.79
N LEU A 691 -4.74 -10.58 -12.51
CA LEU A 691 -4.50 -11.64 -11.54
C LEU A 691 -5.41 -12.86 -11.77
N ALA A 692 -4.82 -14.06 -11.66
CA ALA A 692 -5.56 -15.31 -11.73
C ALA A 692 -6.31 -15.63 -10.41
N PRO A 693 -7.42 -16.40 -10.43
CA PRO A 693 -8.24 -16.65 -9.25
C PRO A 693 -7.48 -17.29 -8.09
N GLU A 694 -6.52 -18.16 -8.37
CA GLU A 694 -5.64 -18.78 -7.38
C GLU A 694 -4.67 -17.78 -6.72
N VAL A 695 -4.18 -16.78 -7.46
CA VAL A 695 -3.33 -15.70 -6.92
C VAL A 695 -4.16 -14.80 -6.02
N VAL A 696 -5.36 -14.40 -6.47
CA VAL A 696 -6.33 -13.63 -5.67
C VAL A 696 -6.75 -14.40 -4.41
N SER A 697 -6.89 -15.73 -4.52
CA SER A 697 -7.18 -16.62 -3.38
C SER A 697 -5.98 -16.84 -2.44
N SER A 698 -4.81 -16.26 -2.71
CA SER A 698 -3.56 -16.50 -1.95
C SER A 698 -3.15 -17.98 -1.87
N LYS A 699 -3.49 -18.77 -2.89
CA LYS A 699 -3.09 -20.18 -3.01
C LYS A 699 -1.68 -20.27 -3.60
N GLY A 700 -1.02 -21.40 -3.41
CA GLY A 700 0.18 -21.74 -4.18
C GLY A 700 -0.18 -21.84 -5.66
N TYR A 701 0.59 -21.18 -6.53
CA TYR A 701 0.36 -21.11 -7.97
C TYR A 701 1.64 -21.37 -8.76
N ASN A 702 1.49 -21.76 -10.02
CA ASN A 702 2.56 -22.11 -10.95
C ASN A 702 2.49 -21.24 -12.23
N LYS A 703 3.18 -21.68 -13.29
CA LYS A 703 3.22 -21.06 -14.63
C LYS A 703 1.84 -20.74 -15.25
N SER A 704 0.77 -21.42 -14.84
CA SER A 704 -0.60 -21.24 -15.34
C SER A 704 -1.18 -19.83 -15.16
N VAL A 705 -0.59 -19.00 -14.29
CA VAL A 705 -1.02 -17.61 -14.08
C VAL A 705 -0.74 -16.72 -15.29
N ASP A 706 0.40 -16.89 -15.97
CA ASP A 706 0.74 -16.09 -17.15
C ASP A 706 -0.20 -16.40 -18.32
N TRP A 707 -0.65 -17.65 -18.44
CA TRP A 707 -1.64 -18.08 -19.44
C TRP A 707 -3.04 -17.51 -19.17
N TRP A 708 -3.42 -17.35 -17.89
CA TRP A 708 -4.60 -16.57 -17.53
C TRP A 708 -4.43 -15.09 -17.94
N SER A 709 -3.31 -14.46 -17.59
CA SER A 709 -3.01 -13.06 -17.94
C SER A 709 -2.97 -12.84 -19.46
N LEU A 710 -2.52 -13.81 -20.26
CA LEU A 710 -2.62 -13.79 -21.72
C LEU A 710 -4.08 -13.77 -22.20
N GLY A 711 -4.96 -14.54 -21.56
CA GLY A 711 -6.39 -14.48 -21.79
C GLY A 711 -6.96 -13.08 -21.50
N ILE A 712 -6.59 -12.47 -20.38
CA ILE A 712 -6.97 -11.08 -20.04
C ILE A 712 -6.46 -10.09 -21.11
N LEU A 713 -5.21 -10.25 -21.57
CA LEU A 713 -4.61 -9.40 -22.60
C LEU A 713 -5.34 -9.51 -23.95
N ILE A 714 -5.64 -10.73 -24.40
CA ILE A 714 -6.41 -10.98 -25.63
C ILE A 714 -7.80 -10.35 -25.51
N PHE A 715 -8.46 -10.48 -24.36
CA PHE A 715 -9.78 -9.87 -24.13
C PHE A 715 -9.69 -8.33 -24.17
N GLU A 716 -8.75 -7.70 -23.46
CA GLU A 716 -8.61 -6.24 -23.46
C GLU A 716 -8.29 -5.71 -24.87
N MET A 717 -7.41 -6.38 -25.61
CA MET A 717 -7.12 -6.02 -27.00
C MET A 717 -8.37 -6.10 -27.89
N LEU A 718 -9.22 -7.12 -27.75
CA LEU A 718 -10.41 -7.30 -28.59
C LEU A 718 -11.61 -6.43 -28.18
N ALA A 719 -11.75 -6.10 -26.90
CA ALA A 719 -12.91 -5.43 -26.31
C ALA A 719 -12.67 -3.95 -25.92
N GLY A 720 -11.43 -3.57 -25.61
CA GLY A 720 -11.04 -2.24 -25.11
C GLY A 720 -11.09 -2.06 -23.59
N PHE A 721 -11.44 -3.11 -22.85
CA PHE A 721 -11.56 -3.15 -21.39
C PHE A 721 -11.31 -4.57 -20.88
N THR A 722 -10.93 -4.72 -19.61
CA THR A 722 -10.63 -6.03 -18.98
C THR A 722 -11.93 -6.78 -18.62
N PRO A 723 -11.97 -8.13 -18.68
CA PRO A 723 -13.21 -8.91 -18.58
C PRO A 723 -13.85 -8.90 -17.19
N PHE A 724 -13.11 -8.49 -16.16
CA PHE A 724 -13.55 -8.39 -14.77
C PHE A 724 -13.60 -6.94 -14.25
N TRP A 725 -13.39 -5.96 -15.14
CA TRP A 725 -13.46 -4.53 -14.82
C TRP A 725 -14.74 -4.17 -14.07
N ASP A 726 -14.60 -3.37 -13.03
CA ASP A 726 -15.69 -2.83 -12.25
C ASP A 726 -15.31 -1.42 -11.79
N SER A 727 -16.22 -0.45 -11.93
CA SER A 727 -15.96 0.94 -11.54
C SER A 727 -15.92 1.16 -10.02
N GLY A 728 -16.18 0.12 -9.22
CA GLY A 728 -16.04 0.13 -7.77
C GLY A 728 -14.57 0.11 -7.31
N SER A 729 -14.08 -1.05 -6.88
CA SER A 729 -12.79 -1.18 -6.20
C SER A 729 -11.97 -2.38 -6.70
N PRO A 730 -10.66 -2.44 -6.40
CA PRO A 730 -9.86 -3.64 -6.68
C PRO A 730 -10.43 -4.91 -6.01
N LEU A 731 -11.07 -4.79 -4.83
CA LEU A 731 -11.77 -5.93 -4.22
C LEU A 731 -12.96 -6.39 -5.07
N LYS A 732 -13.60 -5.50 -5.84
CA LYS A 732 -14.70 -5.86 -6.73
C LYS A 732 -14.22 -6.57 -7.99
N ILE A 733 -13.08 -6.14 -8.55
CA ILE A 733 -12.37 -6.85 -9.62
C ILE A 733 -11.98 -8.24 -9.10
N TYR A 734 -11.43 -8.36 -7.88
CA TYR A 734 -11.13 -9.64 -7.24
C TYR A 734 -12.37 -10.52 -7.04
N GLU A 735 -13.49 -9.98 -6.55
CA GLU A 735 -14.76 -10.71 -6.49
C GLU A 735 -15.17 -11.24 -7.88
N ASN A 736 -15.00 -10.44 -8.93
CA ASN A 736 -15.43 -10.77 -10.29
C ASN A 736 -14.53 -11.84 -10.93
N ILE A 737 -13.21 -11.77 -10.70
CA ILE A 737 -12.22 -12.81 -11.01
C ILE A 737 -12.60 -14.13 -10.32
N LEU A 738 -12.88 -14.10 -9.00
CA LEU A 738 -13.26 -15.28 -8.22
C LEU A 738 -14.62 -15.88 -8.64
N LYS A 739 -15.54 -15.08 -9.18
CA LYS A 739 -16.79 -15.57 -9.79
C LYS A 739 -16.57 -16.23 -11.15
N GLY A 740 -15.48 -15.92 -11.86
CA GLY A 740 -15.14 -16.48 -13.17
C GLY A 740 -16.11 -16.17 -14.32
N ARG A 741 -17.03 -15.20 -14.15
CA ARG A 741 -18.12 -14.92 -15.12
C ARG A 741 -17.73 -13.87 -16.16
N VAL A 742 -16.94 -14.27 -17.14
CA VAL A 742 -16.64 -13.42 -18.32
C VAL A 742 -17.89 -13.18 -19.16
N LYS A 743 -18.09 -11.94 -19.63
CA LYS A 743 -19.11 -11.58 -20.62
C LYS A 743 -18.43 -11.20 -21.93
N TYR A 744 -18.65 -11.99 -22.98
CA TYR A 744 -18.08 -11.75 -24.30
C TYR A 744 -18.98 -10.81 -25.12
N PRO A 745 -18.47 -9.67 -25.64
CA PRO A 745 -19.20 -8.87 -26.63
C PRO A 745 -19.45 -9.67 -27.93
N PRO A 746 -20.61 -9.51 -28.59
CA PRO A 746 -21.02 -10.33 -29.74
C PRO A 746 -20.22 -10.09 -31.03
N TYR A 747 -19.22 -9.20 -30.99
CA TYR A 747 -18.28 -8.92 -32.09
C TYR A 747 -16.91 -9.61 -31.91
N ILE A 748 -16.69 -10.35 -30.83
CA ILE A 748 -15.51 -11.21 -30.67
C ILE A 748 -15.62 -12.42 -31.61
N HIS A 749 -14.51 -12.79 -32.25
CA HIS A 749 -14.48 -13.94 -33.17
C HIS A 749 -14.77 -15.25 -32.42
N PRO A 750 -15.56 -16.21 -32.97
CA PRO A 750 -15.91 -17.44 -32.28
C PRO A 750 -14.69 -18.18 -31.70
N ASP A 751 -13.66 -18.42 -32.51
CA ASP A 751 -12.44 -19.12 -32.04
C ASP A 751 -11.67 -18.32 -30.97
N ALA A 752 -11.77 -16.98 -30.99
CA ALA A 752 -11.16 -16.14 -29.95
C ALA A 752 -11.92 -16.30 -28.63
N GLN A 753 -13.26 -16.29 -28.66
CA GLN A 753 -14.09 -16.55 -27.49
C GLN A 753 -13.86 -17.97 -26.95
N ASP A 754 -13.71 -18.96 -27.83
CA ASP A 754 -13.37 -20.34 -27.47
C ASP A 754 -11.99 -20.43 -26.78
N LEU A 755 -10.95 -19.80 -27.33
CA LEU A 755 -9.63 -19.69 -26.69
C LEU A 755 -9.72 -19.01 -25.33
N LEU A 756 -10.38 -17.86 -25.26
CA LEU A 756 -10.56 -17.07 -24.04
C LEU A 756 -11.28 -17.88 -22.95
N SER A 757 -12.29 -18.69 -23.31
CA SER A 757 -12.99 -19.56 -22.35
C SER A 757 -12.10 -20.63 -21.72
N LYS A 758 -11.00 -21.00 -22.40
CA LYS A 758 -10.05 -22.05 -21.99
C LYS A 758 -8.76 -21.48 -21.36
N LEU A 759 -8.47 -20.19 -21.54
CA LEU A 759 -7.43 -19.46 -20.81
C LEU A 759 -7.99 -18.84 -19.51
N ILE A 760 -9.14 -18.16 -19.59
CA ILE A 760 -9.79 -17.48 -18.47
C ILE A 760 -10.72 -18.47 -17.72
N THR A 761 -10.15 -19.59 -17.27
CA THR A 761 -10.83 -20.58 -16.43
C THR A 761 -10.16 -20.71 -15.06
N ALA A 762 -10.98 -20.73 -14.01
CA ALA A 762 -10.52 -20.93 -12.63
C ALA A 762 -10.12 -22.39 -12.33
N ASP A 763 -10.47 -23.33 -13.22
CA ASP A 763 -10.12 -24.73 -13.09
C ASP A 763 -8.77 -25.02 -13.76
N LEU A 764 -7.73 -25.17 -12.93
CA LEU A 764 -6.36 -25.47 -13.38
C LEU A 764 -6.25 -26.79 -14.17
N THR A 765 -7.19 -27.73 -13.99
CA THR A 765 -7.23 -28.99 -14.77
C THR A 765 -7.77 -28.81 -16.19
N LYS A 766 -8.30 -27.62 -16.51
CA LYS A 766 -8.88 -27.27 -17.82
C LYS A 766 -8.21 -26.06 -18.49
N ARG A 767 -7.28 -25.37 -17.83
CA ARG A 767 -6.62 -24.18 -18.37
C ARG A 767 -5.55 -24.56 -19.40
N LEU A 768 -5.66 -24.07 -20.64
CA LEU A 768 -4.61 -24.22 -21.64
C LEU A 768 -3.30 -23.59 -21.14
N GLY A 769 -2.17 -24.15 -21.53
CA GLY A 769 -0.87 -23.82 -20.94
C GLY A 769 -0.55 -24.60 -19.65
N ASN A 770 -1.55 -25.21 -19.00
CA ASN A 770 -1.39 -26.08 -17.82
C ASN A 770 -1.89 -27.53 -18.05
N LEU A 771 -2.24 -27.87 -19.29
CA LEU A 771 -2.59 -29.23 -19.71
C LEU A 771 -1.33 -30.02 -20.13
N HIS A 772 -1.49 -31.26 -20.58
CA HIS A 772 -0.38 -32.16 -20.91
C HIS A 772 0.54 -31.64 -22.03
N GLY A 773 0.02 -30.92 -23.03
CA GLY A 773 0.81 -30.28 -24.08
C GLY A 773 1.36 -28.89 -23.69
N GLY A 774 1.04 -28.38 -22.50
CA GLY A 774 1.53 -27.09 -22.00
C GLY A 774 1.23 -25.94 -22.97
N SER A 775 2.26 -25.17 -23.33
CA SER A 775 2.21 -24.09 -24.30
C SER A 775 1.68 -24.53 -25.67
N GLN A 776 1.93 -25.79 -26.08
CA GLN A 776 1.54 -26.29 -27.39
C GLN A 776 0.01 -26.38 -27.53
N ASP A 777 -0.70 -26.63 -26.43
CA ASP A 777 -2.18 -26.63 -26.42
C ASP A 777 -2.75 -25.21 -26.62
N VAL A 778 -1.98 -24.16 -26.28
CA VAL A 778 -2.29 -22.76 -26.63
C VAL A 778 -1.96 -22.51 -28.10
N MET A 779 -0.75 -22.86 -28.54
CA MET A 779 -0.26 -22.60 -29.91
C MET A 779 -1.05 -23.33 -31.00
N ASN A 780 -1.58 -24.53 -30.71
CA ASN A 780 -2.39 -25.33 -31.63
C ASN A 780 -3.89 -24.95 -31.63
N HIS A 781 -4.30 -23.97 -30.83
CA HIS A 781 -5.71 -23.58 -30.77
C HIS A 781 -6.20 -23.01 -32.10
N ALA A 782 -7.44 -23.31 -32.49
CA ALA A 782 -8.02 -22.94 -33.78
C ALA A 782 -7.87 -21.44 -34.13
N TRP A 783 -7.93 -20.55 -33.12
CA TRP A 783 -7.71 -19.12 -33.34
C TRP A 783 -6.32 -18.81 -33.92
N PHE A 784 -5.29 -19.56 -33.54
CA PHE A 784 -3.92 -19.39 -34.03
C PHE A 784 -3.59 -20.26 -35.27
N ALA A 785 -4.54 -20.96 -35.88
CA ALA A 785 -4.27 -21.91 -36.98
C ALA A 785 -3.60 -21.29 -38.24
N GLU A 786 -3.65 -19.97 -38.42
CA GLU A 786 -2.96 -19.25 -39.49
C GLU A 786 -1.55 -18.74 -39.11
N VAL A 787 -1.15 -18.85 -37.84
CA VAL A 787 0.13 -18.34 -37.34
C VAL A 787 1.27 -19.28 -37.71
N THR A 788 2.16 -18.82 -38.59
CA THR A 788 3.41 -19.52 -38.89
C THR A 788 4.45 -19.21 -37.81
N TRP A 789 4.40 -19.93 -36.69
CA TRP A 789 5.20 -19.70 -35.48
C TRP A 789 6.71 -19.48 -35.76
N ASP A 790 7.33 -20.32 -36.60
CA ASP A 790 8.75 -20.18 -36.99
C ASP A 790 9.09 -18.87 -37.68
N ARG A 791 8.17 -18.34 -38.51
CA ARG A 791 8.36 -17.05 -39.20
C ARG A 791 8.13 -15.89 -38.25
N LEU A 792 7.13 -15.99 -37.37
CA LEU A 792 6.89 -14.97 -36.36
C LEU A 792 8.10 -14.86 -35.41
N ALA A 793 8.62 -15.98 -34.91
CA ALA A 793 9.80 -16.02 -34.05
C ALA A 793 11.08 -15.41 -34.66
N LYS A 794 11.19 -15.39 -36.00
CA LYS A 794 12.28 -14.76 -36.75
C LYS A 794 12.03 -13.28 -37.08
N LYS A 795 10.80 -12.79 -36.86
CA LYS A 795 10.26 -11.51 -37.38
C LYS A 795 10.17 -11.46 -38.92
N ASP A 796 9.92 -12.61 -39.55
CA ASP A 796 9.68 -12.76 -41.00
C ASP A 796 8.21 -12.46 -41.40
N ILE A 797 7.47 -11.67 -40.60
CA ILE A 797 6.05 -11.33 -40.82
C ILE A 797 5.87 -9.85 -40.47
N ASP A 798 5.41 -9.04 -41.43
CA ASP A 798 5.19 -7.59 -41.21
C ASP A 798 4.18 -7.33 -40.09
N ALA A 799 4.50 -6.40 -39.19
CA ALA A 799 3.60 -6.04 -38.10
C ALA A 799 2.36 -5.27 -38.58
N PRO A 800 1.19 -5.44 -37.94
CA PRO A 800 -0.05 -4.77 -38.33
C PRO A 800 -0.05 -3.25 -38.11
N TYR A 801 0.92 -2.72 -37.37
CA TYR A 801 1.13 -1.31 -37.12
C TYR A 801 2.62 -1.02 -36.97
N VAL A 802 3.15 -0.13 -37.82
CA VAL A 802 4.51 0.41 -37.70
C VAL A 802 4.44 1.74 -36.95
N PRO A 803 5.09 1.91 -35.80
CA PRO A 803 5.06 3.17 -35.05
C PRO A 803 5.69 4.32 -35.86
N PRO A 804 5.20 5.57 -35.75
CA PRO A 804 5.65 6.72 -36.56
C PRO A 804 6.97 7.31 -36.05
N VAL A 805 7.98 6.46 -35.87
CA VAL A 805 9.36 6.82 -35.49
C VAL A 805 10.00 7.60 -36.65
N ARG A 806 10.64 8.72 -36.33
CA ARG A 806 11.27 9.60 -37.33
C ARG A 806 12.48 8.93 -37.99
N GLY A 807 12.80 9.36 -39.21
CA GLY A 807 13.99 8.90 -39.94
C GLY A 807 15.28 9.24 -39.18
N GLY A 808 15.88 8.22 -38.56
CA GLY A 808 17.08 8.33 -37.75
C GLY A 808 17.27 7.10 -36.84
N ALA A 809 18.12 7.27 -35.83
CA ALA A 809 18.23 6.38 -34.68
C ALA A 809 18.20 7.23 -33.40
N GLY A 810 17.63 6.71 -32.31
CA GLY A 810 17.50 7.47 -31.06
C GLY A 810 16.32 8.46 -31.04
N ASP A 811 15.31 8.29 -31.90
CA ASP A 811 14.10 9.11 -31.81
C ASP A 811 13.26 8.72 -30.60
N ALA A 812 13.20 9.61 -29.61
CA ALA A 812 12.38 9.51 -28.42
C ALA A 812 11.16 10.47 -28.48
N SER A 813 10.66 10.80 -29.67
CA SER A 813 9.48 11.67 -29.84
C SER A 813 8.18 11.05 -29.33
N LEU A 814 8.12 9.72 -29.18
CA LEU A 814 7.02 8.97 -28.56
C LEU A 814 7.15 8.82 -27.03
N PHE A 815 8.21 9.36 -26.41
CA PHE A 815 8.42 9.38 -24.96
C PHE A 815 8.21 10.78 -24.36
N ASP A 816 7.54 10.83 -23.22
CA ASP A 816 7.31 12.06 -22.45
C ASP A 816 8.59 12.80 -22.07
N LYS A 817 8.50 14.13 -22.00
CA LYS A 817 9.63 15.01 -21.65
C LYS A 817 9.69 15.22 -20.13
N TYR A 818 10.70 14.62 -19.50
CA TYR A 818 10.99 14.79 -18.08
C TYR A 818 12.03 15.90 -17.86
N PRO A 819 12.06 16.54 -16.68
CA PRO A 819 13.16 17.41 -16.30
C PRO A 819 14.46 16.60 -16.11
N GLU A 820 15.53 17.02 -16.78
CA GLU A 820 16.85 16.43 -16.57
C GLU A 820 17.42 16.80 -15.19
N GLU A 821 18.13 15.86 -14.56
CA GLU A 821 18.73 16.05 -13.25
C GLU A 821 20.20 16.47 -13.36
N THR A 822 20.63 17.42 -12.52
CA THR A 822 21.99 17.97 -12.50
C THR A 822 22.99 17.18 -11.64
N GLU A 823 22.59 16.03 -11.07
CA GLU A 823 23.48 15.21 -10.24
C GLU A 823 24.46 14.43 -11.12
N ALA A 824 25.76 14.64 -10.89
CA ALA A 824 26.82 13.97 -11.65
C ALA A 824 26.90 12.46 -11.32
N TYR A 825 26.83 11.65 -12.38
CA TYR A 825 27.08 10.20 -12.35
C TYR A 825 28.57 9.89 -12.37
N GLY A 826 28.95 8.68 -11.93
CA GLY A 826 30.35 8.24 -11.87
C GLY A 826 31.08 8.68 -10.60
N ALA A 827 30.33 8.89 -9.52
CA ALA A 827 30.87 9.36 -8.25
C ALA A 827 31.80 8.33 -7.59
N THR A 828 32.97 8.80 -7.12
CA THR A 828 33.92 8.05 -6.30
C THR A 828 33.91 8.59 -4.87
N GLY A 829 33.70 7.72 -3.89
CA GLY A 829 33.63 8.08 -2.47
C GLY A 829 33.22 6.88 -1.63
N ASP A 830 32.75 7.14 -0.41
CA ASP A 830 32.16 6.11 0.44
C ASP A 830 30.91 5.49 -0.21
N ASP A 831 30.73 4.19 0.01
CA ASP A 831 29.71 3.34 -0.61
C ASP A 831 29.20 2.30 0.41
N PRO A 832 28.45 2.73 1.44
CA PRO A 832 27.95 1.87 2.53
C PRO A 832 26.88 0.87 2.05
N HIS A 833 26.64 0.78 0.75
CA HIS A 833 25.67 -0.10 0.12
C HIS A 833 26.30 -1.04 -0.93
N ARG A 834 27.62 -0.97 -1.17
CA ARG A 834 28.31 -1.77 -2.20
C ARG A 834 28.08 -3.27 -2.07
N THR A 835 28.15 -3.78 -0.84
CA THR A 835 27.98 -5.20 -0.50
C THR A 835 26.56 -5.71 -0.69
N LEU A 836 25.59 -4.83 -0.85
CA LEU A 836 24.18 -5.17 -1.09
C LEU A 836 23.89 -5.48 -2.58
N PHE A 837 24.82 -5.14 -3.47
CA PHE A 837 24.67 -5.26 -4.92
C PHE A 837 25.94 -5.87 -5.55
N PRO A 838 26.34 -7.10 -5.15
CA PRO A 838 27.66 -7.65 -5.49
C PRO A 838 27.86 -7.94 -6.99
N ASP A 839 26.76 -8.12 -7.73
CA ASP A 839 26.78 -8.53 -9.15
C ASP A 839 26.62 -7.35 -10.14
N PHE A 840 26.67 -6.10 -9.66
CA PHE A 840 26.72 -4.89 -10.50
C PHE A 840 28.18 -4.48 -10.75
#